data_AF-A0A7J9K0H8-F1
#
_entry.id   AF-A0A7J9K0H8-F1
#
_cell.length_a   1.000
_cell.length_b   1.000
_cell.length_c   1.000
_cell.angle_alpha   90.00
_cell.angle_beta   90.00
_cell.angle_gamma   90.00
#
_symmetry.space_group_name_H-M   'P 1'
#
loop_
_entity.id
_entity.type
_entity.pdbx_description
1 polymer ?
#
loop_
_entity_poly.entity_id
_entity_poly.type
_entity_poly.pdbx_seq_one_letter_code
_entity_poly.pdbx_strand_id
1 'polypeptide(L)'
;MDQSASGNGCKNNFCIDKLIAARKSLKLSLEKSRTLGLALEKAGPRLEEINQRLPSLEAAVRPIRADKDALVAVGGHINRAVGPAAAVLKVFDAVHGLEKSLLSDPSNDLPGYLSVLKRLEEALRFLGDNCGLAIQWLEDIIEYLEDNRVADGMYLSNLKTSLKGLRELQNDGERVHLDGGLLDAALDKLENEFRRLLTEHSVPLPMSAPSLGEQACIAPSPLPVTVIQKLQAILGRLIANNRLEKCITIYVEVRSSNVGASLKALDLDYLEISISEFNNVQSIEGYIEQWGKHLEFAVKHLFEAEFKLCNDVFERIGLDVWMGCFAKIAAQAGILAFLQFGRTITESKKEPIKLLKLLDIFSSLNKLRLDFNRLFGGAACVEIQNLTRDLIKRVIDGAAEIFWEIFVQVELQRQSPPPQDGSIPRLVSSITDYCNELLGDNYRPILSQVLVIHQSWKQKKFQEMILVNEVLKIIKAVDLNLETWVKAYGDATLSCVFAMNCHWHLYKHLKGTKLGELMGDSWLKEHEQYKEYYSAIFLRESWGKLPGHLSREGLILFSGGRATARDLVKKRLKTFNEAFDEMFRKQSVWVIPERDLREKTCQLIVQTVLPVYRSYMQTYGPLVENDASSSKYAKYTVQGLEQMLLSLFLPRRERYGSFKGRPTGSKIDNGVDLRRTASAVA
;
A
#
# COMPACT_ATOMS: atom_id res chain seq x y z
N MET A 1 87.33 144.98 31.82
CA MET A 1 87.88 145.99 30.91
C MET A 1 87.30 145.74 29.53
N ASP A 2 86.40 146.63 29.13
CA ASP A 2 85.76 146.87 27.82
C ASP A 2 86.50 146.42 26.55
N GLN A 3 85.78 145.97 25.49
CA GLN A 3 85.16 146.84 24.46
C GLN A 3 84.41 146.04 23.34
N SER A 4 83.74 146.78 22.47
CA SER A 4 82.55 146.55 21.62
C SER A 4 82.68 146.00 20.18
N ALA A 5 81.62 145.32 19.72
CA ALA A 5 80.82 145.41 18.45
C ALA A 5 81.43 145.39 17.02
N SER A 6 80.80 144.60 16.10
CA SER A 6 80.28 145.02 14.75
C SER A 6 79.91 143.85 13.81
N GLY A 7 78.79 143.95 13.06
CA GLY A 7 78.71 143.45 11.66
C GLY A 7 77.53 142.53 11.27
N ASN A 8 76.56 143.04 10.49
CA ASN A 8 75.33 142.38 10.01
C ASN A 8 75.40 142.14 8.48
N GLY A 9 75.21 140.91 7.97
CA GLY A 9 75.25 140.63 6.51
C GLY A 9 74.92 139.22 5.97
N CYS A 10 74.50 138.22 6.77
CA CYS A 10 74.49 136.80 6.35
C CYS A 10 73.16 136.01 6.48
N LYS A 11 71.96 136.63 6.40
CA LYS A 11 70.70 135.93 6.74
C LYS A 11 69.89 135.30 5.60
N ASN A 12 70.14 135.57 4.31
CA ASN A 12 69.27 135.06 3.22
C ASN A 12 69.64 133.67 2.65
N ASN A 13 70.87 133.17 2.80
CA ASN A 13 71.25 131.84 2.28
C ASN A 13 70.81 130.66 3.18
N PHE A 14 70.42 130.91 4.43
CA PHE A 14 70.20 129.84 5.41
C PHE A 14 68.83 129.12 5.28
N CYS A 15 67.87 129.68 4.53
CA CYS A 15 66.51 129.14 4.45
C CYS A 15 66.35 128.05 3.36
N ILE A 16 67.11 128.14 2.28
CA ILE A 16 67.06 127.17 1.16
C ILE A 16 67.72 125.84 1.56
N ASP A 17 68.82 125.90 2.32
CA ASP A 17 69.54 124.71 2.78
C ASP A 17 68.70 123.83 3.73
N LYS A 18 67.85 124.44 4.56
CA LYS A 18 66.94 123.69 5.45
C LYS A 18 65.88 122.92 4.67
N LEU A 19 65.38 123.45 3.56
CA LEU A 19 64.36 122.77 2.73
C LEU A 19 64.96 121.56 2.00
N ILE A 20 66.20 121.67 1.54
CA ILE A 20 66.93 120.58 0.89
C ILE A 20 67.26 119.47 1.90
N ALA A 21 67.64 119.83 3.14
CA ALA A 21 67.86 118.88 4.22
C ALA A 21 66.56 118.13 4.61
N ALA A 22 65.43 118.83 4.70
CA ALA A 22 64.12 118.21 4.97
C ALA A 22 63.71 117.23 3.85
N ARG A 23 63.90 117.61 2.57
CA ARG A 23 63.62 116.74 1.42
C ARG A 23 64.50 115.48 1.43
N LYS A 24 65.79 115.59 1.78
CA LYS A 24 66.68 114.44 1.93
C LYS A 24 66.23 113.51 3.05
N SER A 25 65.84 114.05 4.20
CA SER A 25 65.35 113.26 5.34
C SER A 25 64.05 112.51 5.03
N LEU A 26 63.12 113.17 4.32
CA LEU A 26 61.85 112.57 3.92
C LEU A 26 62.04 111.45 2.89
N LYS A 27 62.99 111.63 1.96
CA LYS A 27 63.37 110.59 0.99
C LYS A 27 63.99 109.37 1.70
N LEU A 28 64.86 109.62 2.68
CA LEU A 28 65.46 108.57 3.52
C LEU A 28 64.42 107.81 4.35
N SER A 29 63.43 108.52 4.90
CA SER A 29 62.30 107.92 5.64
C SER A 29 61.43 107.04 4.75
N LEU A 30 61.14 107.50 3.52
CA LEU A 30 60.37 106.72 2.54
C LEU A 30 61.11 105.43 2.14
N GLU A 31 62.43 105.50 1.99
CA GLU A 31 63.28 104.35 1.65
C GLU A 31 63.39 103.36 2.83
N LYS A 32 63.43 103.86 4.07
CA LYS A 32 63.30 103.03 5.28
C LYS A 32 61.94 102.35 5.38
N SER A 33 60.85 103.06 5.07
CA SER A 33 59.51 102.46 5.05
C SER A 33 59.39 101.36 3.98
N ARG A 34 59.96 101.59 2.79
CA ARG A 34 59.97 100.60 1.70
C ARG A 34 60.78 99.34 2.02
N THR A 35 61.92 99.49 2.70
CA THR A 35 62.72 98.35 3.17
C THR A 35 62.01 97.57 4.28
N LEU A 36 61.26 98.25 5.15
CA LEU A 36 60.44 97.61 6.18
C LEU A 36 59.25 96.85 5.59
N GLY A 37 58.62 97.39 4.53
CA GLY A 37 57.57 96.72 3.76
C GLY A 37 58.06 95.41 3.11
N LEU A 38 59.25 95.43 2.49
CA LEU A 38 59.87 94.22 1.91
C LEU A 38 60.26 93.19 2.98
N ALA A 39 60.67 93.64 4.17
CA ALA A 39 60.97 92.73 5.28
C ALA A 39 59.71 92.03 5.82
N LEU A 40 58.58 92.74 5.86
CA LEU A 40 57.27 92.19 6.25
C LEU A 40 56.74 91.19 5.23
N GLU A 41 56.83 91.48 3.92
CA GLU A 41 56.48 90.50 2.87
C GLU A 41 57.32 89.21 2.98
N LYS A 42 58.58 89.32 3.38
CA LYS A 42 59.47 88.15 3.56
C LYS A 42 59.18 87.36 4.85
N ALA A 43 58.54 87.98 5.84
CA ALA A 43 58.20 87.35 7.12
C ALA A 43 56.85 86.61 7.10
N GLY A 44 55.90 87.04 6.26
CA GLY A 44 54.59 86.41 6.09
C GLY A 44 54.66 84.89 5.84
N PRO A 45 55.41 84.42 4.83
CA PRO A 45 55.51 82.99 4.51
C PRO A 45 56.12 82.15 5.64
N ARG A 46 57.03 82.73 6.44
CA ARG A 46 57.66 82.05 7.58
C ARG A 46 56.70 81.88 8.74
N LEU A 47 55.86 82.88 9.00
CA LEU A 47 54.81 82.79 10.01
C LEU A 47 53.76 81.75 9.61
N GLU A 48 53.43 81.69 8.32
CA GLU A 48 52.50 80.70 7.78
C GLU A 48 53.08 79.27 7.83
N GLU A 49 54.37 79.10 7.55
CA GLU A 49 55.08 77.82 7.74
C GLU A 49 55.13 77.40 9.22
N ILE A 50 55.40 78.33 10.14
CA ILE A 50 55.36 78.06 11.58
C ILE A 50 53.94 77.66 12.01
N ASN A 51 52.91 78.35 11.52
CA ASN A 51 51.52 78.04 11.83
C ASN A 51 51.08 76.68 11.25
N GLN A 52 51.64 76.25 10.11
CA GLN A 52 51.42 74.91 9.56
C GLN A 52 52.15 73.80 10.35
N ARG A 53 53.32 74.10 10.94
CA ARG A 53 54.09 73.14 11.75
C ARG A 53 53.67 73.09 13.21
N LEU A 54 52.97 74.11 13.72
CA LEU A 54 52.54 74.17 15.12
C LEU A 54 51.60 73.00 15.52
N PRO A 55 50.60 72.59 14.71
CA PRO A 55 49.71 71.48 15.07
C PRO A 55 50.42 70.13 15.11
N SER A 56 51.38 69.90 14.20
CA SER A 56 52.18 68.67 14.16
C SER A 56 53.17 68.61 15.32
N LEU A 57 53.75 69.73 15.72
CA LEU A 57 54.59 69.83 16.90
C LEU A 57 53.77 69.67 18.19
N GLU A 58 52.57 70.26 18.25
CA GLU A 58 51.66 70.12 19.39
C GLU A 58 51.18 68.67 19.56
N ALA A 59 50.88 67.98 18.46
CA ALA A 59 50.55 66.56 18.46
C ALA A 59 51.72 65.69 18.96
N ALA A 60 52.96 65.99 18.54
CA ALA A 60 54.15 65.25 18.96
C ALA A 60 54.51 65.45 20.45
N VAL A 61 54.14 66.59 21.05
CA VAL A 61 54.46 66.92 22.45
C VAL A 61 53.32 66.56 23.42
N ARG A 62 52.10 66.29 22.94
CA ARG A 62 50.92 65.91 23.76
C ARG A 62 51.13 64.72 24.72
N PRO A 63 51.80 63.62 24.36
CA PRO A 63 52.04 62.49 25.27
C PRO A 63 52.88 62.88 26.49
N ILE A 64 53.70 63.92 26.39
CA ILE A 64 54.57 64.43 27.46
C ILE A 64 53.77 65.33 28.43
N ARG A 65 52.61 65.87 28.00
CA ARG A 65 51.71 66.73 28.80
C ARG A 65 50.52 66.00 29.41
N ALA A 66 50.25 64.75 29.04
CA ALA A 66 49.18 63.95 29.64
C ALA A 66 49.52 63.66 31.11
N ASP A 67 48.50 63.70 31.96
CA ASP A 67 48.64 63.47 33.40
C ASP A 67 49.31 62.11 33.64
N LYS A 68 50.32 62.06 34.51
CA LYS A 68 51.14 60.85 34.72
C LYS A 68 50.26 59.67 35.14
N ASP A 69 49.18 59.95 35.86
CA ASP A 69 48.20 58.96 36.30
C ASP A 69 47.29 58.48 35.16
N ALA A 70 46.95 59.34 34.19
CA ALA A 70 46.19 58.97 33.00
C ALA A 70 47.00 58.03 32.09
N LEU A 71 48.30 58.26 31.91
CA LEU A 71 49.17 57.37 31.13
C LEU A 71 49.35 55.98 31.76
N VAL A 72 49.44 55.89 33.09
CA VAL A 72 49.50 54.61 33.80
C VAL A 72 48.17 53.88 33.71
N ALA A 73 47.05 54.59 33.85
CA ALA A 73 45.71 54.04 33.70
C ALA A 73 45.43 53.56 32.26
N VAL A 74 45.90 54.27 31.23
CA VAL A 74 45.85 53.80 29.82
C VAL A 74 46.52 52.44 29.67
N GLY A 75 47.69 52.22 30.29
CA GLY A 75 48.35 50.91 30.29
C GLY A 75 47.47 49.80 30.92
N GLY A 76 46.74 50.13 31.99
CA GLY A 76 45.76 49.22 32.62
C GLY A 76 44.56 48.91 31.73
N HIS A 77 43.98 49.93 31.09
CA HIS A 77 42.86 49.78 30.16
C HIS A 77 43.26 49.01 28.89
N ILE A 78 44.45 49.28 28.33
CA ILE A 78 45.01 48.53 27.19
C ILE A 78 45.16 47.05 27.53
N ASN A 79 45.79 46.72 28.67
CA ASN A 79 45.95 45.33 29.07
C ASN A 79 44.61 44.62 29.33
N ARG A 80 43.60 45.37 29.79
CA ARG A 80 42.25 44.85 30.07
C ARG A 80 41.48 44.41 28.82
N ALA A 81 41.67 45.03 27.65
CA ALA A 81 41.05 44.54 26.41
C ALA A 81 41.98 43.73 25.51
N VAL A 82 43.27 44.09 25.42
CA VAL A 82 44.22 43.41 24.53
C VAL A 82 44.45 41.96 24.96
N GLY A 83 44.53 41.68 26.26
CA GLY A 83 44.68 40.31 26.76
C GLY A 83 43.53 39.40 26.33
N PRO A 84 42.27 39.76 26.62
CA PRO A 84 41.11 38.98 26.18
C PRO A 84 40.93 38.95 24.65
N ALA A 85 41.18 40.05 23.93
CA ALA A 85 41.13 40.06 22.47
C ALA A 85 42.19 39.11 21.85
N ALA A 86 43.40 39.06 22.42
CA ALA A 86 44.43 38.11 22.03
C ALA A 86 44.04 36.66 22.35
N ALA A 87 43.29 36.42 23.43
CA ALA A 87 42.75 35.09 23.73
C ALA A 87 41.70 34.66 22.69
N VAL A 88 40.80 35.57 22.28
CA VAL A 88 39.83 35.33 21.20
C VAL A 88 40.55 35.02 19.89
N LEU A 89 41.59 35.79 19.53
CA LEU A 89 42.41 35.52 18.33
C LEU A 89 43.10 34.15 18.39
N LYS A 90 43.66 33.75 19.54
CA LYS A 90 44.26 32.42 19.68
C LYS A 90 43.25 31.27 19.50
N VAL A 91 42.00 31.45 19.95
CA VAL A 91 40.94 30.46 19.73
C VAL A 91 40.52 30.44 18.26
N PHE A 92 40.48 31.60 17.59
CA PHE A 92 40.23 31.70 16.16
C PHE A 92 41.33 31.00 15.33
N ASP A 93 42.61 31.22 15.65
CA ASP A 93 43.74 30.52 15.03
C ASP A 93 43.68 29.01 15.27
N ALA A 94 43.25 28.59 16.46
CA ALA A 94 43.05 27.18 16.77
C ALA A 94 41.93 26.57 15.93
N VAL A 95 40.84 27.30 15.65
CA VAL A 95 39.75 26.87 14.76
C VAL A 95 40.28 26.64 13.33
N HIS A 96 41.06 27.58 12.78
CA HIS A 96 41.72 27.41 11.48
C HIS A 96 42.73 26.24 11.48
N GLY A 97 43.43 26.00 12.60
CA GLY A 97 44.29 24.82 12.74
C GLY A 97 43.56 23.48 12.65
N LEU A 98 42.25 23.44 12.97
CA LEU A 98 41.41 22.24 12.90
C LEU A 98 40.87 21.97 11.48
N GLU A 99 40.88 22.96 10.59
CA GLU A 99 40.37 22.86 9.21
C GLU A 99 41.01 21.70 8.44
N LYS A 100 42.33 21.54 8.52
CA LYS A 100 43.06 20.46 7.84
C LYS A 100 42.60 19.06 8.28
N SER A 101 42.22 18.91 9.55
CA SER A 101 41.72 17.64 10.10
C SER A 101 40.27 17.39 9.72
N LEU A 102 39.44 18.43 9.58
CA LEU A 102 38.04 18.35 9.14
C LEU A 102 37.88 18.21 7.62
N LEU A 103 38.92 18.60 6.86
CA LEU A 103 39.02 18.30 5.44
C LEU A 103 39.27 16.81 5.14
N SER A 104 39.75 16.04 6.13
CA SER A 104 39.95 14.60 6.00
C SER A 104 38.62 13.84 6.00
N ASP A 105 38.56 12.69 5.33
CA ASP A 105 37.33 11.88 5.29
C ASP A 105 37.04 11.21 6.64
N PRO A 106 35.80 11.26 7.16
CA PRO A 106 35.44 10.65 8.44
C PRO A 106 35.47 9.12 8.44
N SER A 107 35.63 8.50 7.25
CA SER A 107 35.72 7.05 7.03
C SER A 107 36.90 6.37 7.76
N ASN A 108 38.02 7.08 7.89
CA ASN A 108 39.27 6.51 8.40
C ASN A 108 39.33 6.51 9.95
N ASP A 109 38.77 7.52 10.62
CA ASP A 109 38.74 7.66 12.08
C ASP A 109 37.52 8.45 12.55
N LEU A 110 36.36 7.79 12.60
CA LEU A 110 35.11 8.41 13.03
C LEU A 110 35.17 8.96 14.48
N PRO A 111 35.68 8.24 15.50
CA PRO A 111 35.82 8.78 16.84
C PRO A 111 36.71 10.02 16.90
N GLY A 112 37.85 10.00 16.19
CA GLY A 112 38.74 11.15 16.09
C GLY A 112 38.06 12.35 15.43
N TYR A 113 37.39 12.14 14.31
CA TYR A 113 36.64 13.18 13.60
C TYR A 113 35.53 13.81 14.46
N LEU A 114 34.74 12.99 15.17
CA LEU A 114 33.72 13.50 16.10
C LEU A 114 34.33 14.30 17.25
N SER A 115 35.51 13.90 17.75
CA SER A 115 36.21 14.66 18.80
C SER A 115 36.68 16.03 18.32
N VAL A 116 37.20 16.12 17.09
CA VAL A 116 37.63 17.36 16.45
C VAL A 116 36.44 18.29 16.22
N LEU A 117 35.32 17.75 15.73
CA LEU A 117 34.06 18.49 15.62
C LEU A 117 33.58 19.01 16.97
N LYS A 118 33.74 18.25 18.05
CA LYS A 118 33.35 18.71 19.40
C LYS A 118 34.15 19.92 19.83
N ARG A 119 35.46 19.88 19.59
CA ARG A 119 36.38 20.97 19.89
C ARG A 119 36.07 22.20 19.03
N LEU A 120 35.69 22.01 17.76
CA LEU A 120 35.23 23.10 16.90
C LEU A 120 33.95 23.75 17.45
N GLU A 121 32.94 22.96 17.84
CA GLU A 121 31.69 23.46 18.44
C GLU A 121 31.96 24.24 19.74
N GLU A 122 32.80 23.70 20.63
CA GLU A 122 33.17 24.36 21.89
C GLU A 122 33.93 25.67 21.63
N ALA A 123 34.84 25.69 20.65
CA ALA A 123 35.58 26.88 20.25
C ALA A 123 34.66 27.93 19.61
N LEU A 124 33.72 27.52 18.75
CA LEU A 124 32.76 28.43 18.12
C LEU A 124 31.79 29.05 19.13
N ARG A 125 31.31 28.26 20.10
CA ARG A 125 30.50 28.79 21.20
C ARG A 125 31.31 29.79 22.03
N PHE A 126 32.56 29.46 22.36
CA PHE A 126 33.45 30.38 23.07
C PHE A 126 33.68 31.69 22.28
N LEU A 127 33.92 31.61 20.97
CA LEU A 127 34.07 32.78 20.12
C LEU A 127 32.78 33.61 20.08
N GLY A 128 31.62 32.98 19.91
CA GLY A 128 30.32 33.68 19.95
C GLY A 128 30.09 34.46 21.25
N ASP A 129 30.39 33.84 22.40
CA ASP A 129 30.17 34.44 23.72
C ASP A 129 31.19 35.55 24.04
N ASN A 130 32.44 35.42 23.55
CA ASN A 130 33.54 36.32 23.92
C ASN A 130 33.86 37.40 22.87
N CYS A 131 33.47 37.23 21.60
CA CYS A 131 33.69 38.25 20.57
C CYS A 131 32.93 39.55 20.88
N GLY A 132 31.68 39.44 21.37
CA GLY A 132 30.90 40.63 21.76
C GLY A 132 31.52 41.38 22.95
N LEU A 133 32.02 40.64 23.95
CA LEU A 133 32.72 41.22 25.09
C LEU A 133 34.06 41.85 24.67
N ALA A 134 34.80 41.21 23.75
CA ALA A 134 36.05 41.74 23.22
C ALA A 134 35.83 43.05 22.43
N ILE A 135 34.78 43.12 21.61
CA ILE A 135 34.41 44.35 20.89
C ILE A 135 34.07 45.46 21.90
N GLN A 136 33.30 45.15 22.94
CA GLN A 136 32.93 46.12 23.98
C GLN A 136 34.16 46.62 24.76
N TRP A 137 35.09 45.74 25.13
CA TRP A 137 36.32 46.17 25.80
C TRP A 137 37.22 47.02 24.90
N LEU A 138 37.23 46.76 23.58
CA LEU A 138 37.95 47.60 22.62
C LEU A 138 37.28 48.98 22.45
N GLU A 139 35.95 49.06 22.54
CA GLU A 139 35.22 50.32 22.56
C GLU A 139 35.53 51.14 23.82
N ASP A 140 35.50 50.51 24.99
CA ASP A 140 35.82 51.15 26.27
C ASP A 140 37.23 51.76 26.26
N ILE A 141 38.20 51.10 25.59
CA ILE A 141 39.55 51.68 25.41
C ILE A 141 39.51 52.88 24.49
N ILE A 142 38.81 52.80 23.36
CA ILE A 142 38.76 53.90 22.39
C ILE A 142 38.09 55.13 23.03
N GLU A 143 37.01 54.93 23.79
CA GLU A 143 36.34 55.99 24.56
C GLU A 143 37.29 56.60 25.59
N TYR A 144 38.01 55.77 26.36
CA TYR A 144 38.98 56.24 27.34
C TYR A 144 40.16 57.01 26.70
N LEU A 145 40.65 56.57 25.55
CA LEU A 145 41.72 57.24 24.80
C LEU A 145 41.27 58.59 24.22
N GLU A 146 39.99 58.70 23.84
CA GLU A 146 39.37 59.96 23.40
C GLU A 146 39.19 60.95 24.55
N ASP A 147 38.65 60.48 25.68
CA ASP A 147 38.39 61.31 26.87
C ASP A 147 39.67 61.91 27.46
N ASN A 148 40.78 61.16 27.42
CA ASN A 148 42.07 61.59 27.98
C ASN A 148 43.02 62.24 26.96
N ARG A 149 42.60 62.39 25.68
CA ARG A 149 43.38 62.99 24.57
C ARG A 149 44.80 62.40 24.41
N VAL A 150 44.95 61.11 24.64
CA VAL A 150 46.28 60.44 24.69
C VAL A 150 46.77 60.01 23.30
N ALA A 151 45.87 59.82 22.34
CA ALA A 151 46.18 59.29 21.00
C ALA A 151 45.93 60.30 19.87
N ASP A 152 46.61 60.10 18.74
CA ASP A 152 46.45 60.89 17.52
C ASP A 152 45.06 60.67 16.89
N GLY A 153 44.44 61.74 16.39
CA GLY A 153 43.08 61.71 15.85
C GLY A 153 42.94 60.79 14.64
N MET A 154 44.01 60.64 13.85
CA MET A 154 44.03 59.75 12.69
C MET A 154 44.11 58.26 13.09
N TYR A 155 44.76 57.96 14.21
CA TYR A 155 44.83 56.60 14.76
C TYR A 155 43.50 56.19 15.38
N LEU A 156 42.87 57.08 16.13
CA LEU A 156 41.55 56.86 16.71
C LEU A 156 40.48 56.69 15.63
N SER A 157 40.54 57.46 14.54
CA SER A 157 39.61 57.27 13.41
C SER A 157 39.78 55.91 12.74
N ASN A 158 41.02 55.46 12.50
CA ASN A 158 41.29 54.15 11.91
C ASN A 158 40.83 52.99 12.83
N LEU A 159 41.04 53.12 14.14
CA LEU A 159 40.55 52.16 15.14
C LEU A 159 39.01 52.12 15.17
N LYS A 160 38.35 53.28 15.16
CA LYS A 160 36.89 53.37 15.06
C LYS A 160 36.34 52.77 13.77
N THR A 161 37.00 52.99 12.64
CA THR A 161 36.61 52.37 11.35
C THR A 161 36.74 50.85 11.41
N SER A 162 37.83 50.34 11.98
CA SER A 162 38.06 48.89 12.13
C SER A 162 37.05 48.25 13.09
N LEU A 163 36.72 48.94 14.19
CA LEU A 163 35.74 48.48 15.17
C LEU A 163 34.31 48.54 14.59
N LYS A 164 33.99 49.60 13.85
CA LYS A 164 32.73 49.68 13.10
C LYS A 164 32.59 48.52 12.11
N GLY A 165 33.65 48.16 11.39
CA GLY A 165 33.67 46.98 10.51
C GLY A 165 33.44 45.66 11.27
N LEU A 166 34.08 45.48 12.44
CA LEU A 166 33.85 44.32 13.32
C LEU A 166 32.41 44.24 13.84
N ARG A 167 31.83 45.39 14.19
CA ARG A 167 30.45 45.50 14.69
C ARG A 167 29.42 45.27 13.58
N GLU A 168 29.70 45.72 12.36
CA GLU A 168 28.90 45.41 11.17
C GLU A 168 28.93 43.90 10.87
N LEU A 169 30.10 43.26 10.94
CA LEU A 169 30.26 41.81 10.81
C LEU A 169 29.56 41.00 11.92
N GLN A 170 29.42 41.58 13.12
CA GLN A 170 28.69 40.97 14.24
C GLN A 170 27.17 41.15 14.14
N ASN A 171 26.71 42.30 13.65
CA ASN A 171 25.30 42.69 13.63
C ASN A 171 24.55 42.25 12.37
N ASP A 172 25.23 41.76 11.33
CA ASP A 172 24.61 41.25 10.11
C ASP A 172 23.96 39.87 10.34
N GLY A 173 22.99 39.85 11.27
CA GLY A 173 21.69 39.15 11.29
C GLY A 173 21.60 37.64 11.11
N GLU A 174 22.42 37.05 10.26
CA GLU A 174 22.57 35.62 10.12
C GLU A 174 23.87 35.23 10.81
N ARG A 175 23.92 34.02 11.37
CA ARG A 175 25.17 33.43 11.84
C ARG A 175 26.09 33.22 10.62
N VAL A 176 26.67 34.28 10.05
CA VAL A 176 27.74 34.18 9.07
C VAL A 176 28.91 33.59 9.85
N HIS A 177 28.90 32.26 9.84
CA HIS A 177 29.89 31.32 10.28
C HIS A 177 31.22 32.00 10.61
N LEU A 178 31.51 32.17 11.90
CA LEU A 178 32.84 32.58 12.39
C LEU A 178 33.95 31.65 11.84
N ASP A 179 33.56 30.49 11.35
CA ASP A 179 34.35 29.45 10.69
C ASP A 179 34.28 29.44 9.15
N GLY A 180 33.55 30.35 8.48
CA GLY A 180 33.44 30.39 7.03
C GLY A 180 32.65 29.22 6.39
N GLY A 181 31.81 28.52 7.17
CA GLY A 181 30.99 27.39 6.73
C GLY A 181 31.64 26.03 6.96
N LEU A 182 32.78 25.98 7.66
CA LEU A 182 33.52 24.77 7.96
C LEU A 182 32.70 23.73 8.75
N LEU A 183 31.93 24.18 9.74
CA LEU A 183 31.06 23.35 10.57
C LEU A 183 29.97 22.71 9.71
N ASP A 184 29.31 23.50 8.86
CA ASP A 184 28.27 22.98 7.97
C ASP A 184 28.84 22.00 6.94
N ALA A 185 29.99 22.30 6.33
CA ALA A 185 30.68 21.37 5.45
C ALA A 185 31.11 20.07 6.16
N ALA A 186 31.55 20.16 7.42
CA ALA A 186 31.92 19.01 8.23
C ALA A 186 30.72 18.16 8.65
N LEU A 187 29.57 18.79 8.92
CA LEU A 187 28.30 18.13 9.20
C LEU A 187 27.73 17.46 7.93
N ASP A 188 27.81 18.12 6.77
CA ASP A 188 27.41 17.53 5.48
C ASP A 188 28.26 16.29 5.15
N LYS A 189 29.56 16.30 5.47
CA LYS A 189 30.40 15.09 5.39
C LYS A 189 29.94 13.98 6.33
N LEU A 190 29.51 14.30 7.54
CA LEU A 190 28.92 13.30 8.45
C LEU A 190 27.58 12.75 7.94
N GLU A 191 26.75 13.59 7.32
CA GLU A 191 25.50 13.16 6.67
C GLU A 191 25.80 12.19 5.52
N ASN A 192 26.83 12.48 4.71
CA ASN A 192 27.29 11.59 3.63
C ASN A 192 27.86 10.27 4.15
N GLU A 193 28.61 10.30 5.25
CA GLU A 193 29.14 9.11 5.91
C GLU A 193 28.02 8.27 6.54
N PHE A 194 27.03 8.91 7.13
CA PHE A 194 25.81 8.24 7.61
C PHE A 194 25.10 7.52 6.45
N ARG A 195 24.93 8.20 5.31
CA ARG A 195 24.39 7.59 4.10
C ARG A 195 25.25 6.43 3.60
N ARG A 196 26.58 6.59 3.51
CA ARG A 196 27.50 5.55 3.03
C ARG A 196 27.46 4.31 3.91
N LEU A 197 27.54 4.47 5.22
CA LEU A 197 27.47 3.35 6.18
C LEU A 197 26.14 2.61 6.08
N LEU A 198 25.03 3.32 5.84
CA LEU A 198 23.74 2.68 5.59
C LEU A 198 23.76 1.94 4.25
N THR A 199 24.21 2.55 3.15
CA THR A 199 24.17 1.94 1.82
C THR A 199 25.11 0.74 1.68
N GLU A 200 26.34 0.81 2.20
CA GLU A 200 27.34 -0.28 2.08
C GLU A 200 26.95 -1.54 2.88
N HIS A 201 26.22 -1.36 3.97
CA HIS A 201 25.82 -2.46 4.85
C HIS A 201 24.35 -2.88 4.68
N SER A 202 23.58 -2.18 3.84
CA SER A 202 22.21 -2.59 3.47
C SER A 202 22.26 -3.58 2.33
N VAL A 203 22.03 -4.86 2.64
CA VAL A 203 21.86 -5.90 1.62
C VAL A 203 20.37 -6.26 1.53
N PRO A 204 19.77 -6.29 0.33
CA PRO A 204 18.41 -6.78 0.14
C PRO A 204 18.30 -8.24 0.60
N LEU A 205 17.24 -8.57 1.34
CA LEU A 205 17.03 -9.92 1.83
C LEU A 205 16.30 -10.74 0.76
N PRO A 206 16.94 -11.74 0.12
CA PRO A 206 16.24 -12.62 -0.79
C PRO A 206 15.31 -13.56 -0.01
N MET A 207 14.13 -13.83 -0.55
CA MET A 207 13.30 -14.93 -0.07
C MET A 207 14.03 -16.24 -0.42
N SER A 208 14.69 -16.84 0.56
CA SER A 208 15.23 -18.18 0.42
C SER A 208 14.04 -19.15 0.31
N ALA A 209 14.04 -20.02 -0.70
CA ALA A 209 13.02 -21.05 -0.87
C ALA A 209 12.85 -21.85 0.44
N PRO A 210 11.63 -22.33 0.78
CA PRO A 210 11.33 -22.90 2.08
C PRO A 210 12.17 -24.16 2.31
N SER A 211 13.16 -24.09 3.19
CA SER A 211 13.75 -25.28 3.79
C SER A 211 12.71 -25.90 4.70
N LEU A 212 12.31 -27.14 4.40
CA LEU A 212 11.58 -28.01 5.33
C LEU A 212 12.29 -27.98 6.70
N GLY A 213 11.59 -27.51 7.72
CA GLY A 213 12.06 -27.61 9.11
C GLY A 213 11.72 -26.38 9.93
N GLU A 214 10.81 -26.56 10.87
CA GLU A 214 10.58 -25.66 12.00
C GLU A 214 11.89 -25.48 12.78
N GLN A 215 12.68 -24.47 12.43
CA GLN A 215 13.64 -23.89 13.35
C GLN A 215 13.47 -22.37 13.28
N ALA A 216 13.11 -21.77 14.41
CA ALA A 216 13.05 -20.33 14.60
C ALA A 216 14.45 -19.72 14.37
N CYS A 217 14.80 -19.52 13.10
CA CYS A 217 16.00 -18.80 12.71
C CYS A 217 15.69 -17.33 12.89
N ILE A 218 16.15 -16.77 14.02
CA ILE A 218 16.24 -15.34 14.23
C ILE A 218 16.96 -14.77 13.00
N ALA A 219 16.24 -13.98 12.19
CA ALA A 219 16.84 -13.32 11.05
C ALA A 219 18.10 -12.56 11.53
N PRO A 220 19.27 -12.71 10.87
CA PRO A 220 20.47 -11.97 11.26
C PRO A 220 20.15 -10.48 11.24
N SER A 221 20.71 -9.73 12.20
CA SER A 221 20.47 -8.28 12.25
C SER A 221 20.85 -7.66 10.90
N PRO A 222 19.98 -6.82 10.30
CA PRO A 222 20.21 -6.29 8.95
C PRO A 222 21.45 -5.38 8.87
N LEU A 223 21.98 -4.93 10.01
CA LEU A 223 23.25 -4.21 10.12
C LEU A 223 24.11 -4.82 11.25
N PRO A 224 25.45 -4.86 11.11
CA PRO A 224 26.35 -5.24 12.20
C PRO A 224 26.26 -4.27 13.39
N VAL A 225 26.38 -4.78 14.62
CA VAL A 225 26.31 -3.97 15.86
C VAL A 225 27.33 -2.82 15.88
N THR A 226 28.52 -3.05 15.33
CA THR A 226 29.56 -2.03 15.21
C THR A 226 29.15 -0.86 14.31
N VAL A 227 28.34 -1.12 13.28
CA VAL A 227 27.81 -0.09 12.38
C VAL A 227 26.69 0.67 13.08
N ILE A 228 25.81 -0.01 13.81
CA ILE A 228 24.75 0.63 14.61
C ILE A 228 25.35 1.61 15.63
N GLN A 229 26.41 1.21 16.34
CA GLN A 229 27.11 2.09 17.28
C GLN A 229 27.73 3.32 16.60
N LYS A 230 28.30 3.16 15.40
CA LYS A 230 28.81 4.29 14.60
C LYS A 230 27.69 5.22 14.17
N LEU A 231 26.56 4.68 13.70
CA LEU A 231 25.37 5.47 13.32
C LEU A 231 24.79 6.24 14.50
N GLN A 232 24.68 5.60 15.68
CA GLN A 232 24.24 6.25 16.92
C GLN A 232 25.17 7.40 17.33
N ALA A 233 26.49 7.22 17.18
CA ALA A 233 27.47 8.27 17.49
C ALA A 233 27.35 9.48 16.56
N ILE A 234 27.12 9.24 15.26
CA ILE A 234 26.86 10.29 14.27
C ILE A 234 25.53 11.00 14.58
N LEU A 235 24.46 10.24 14.82
CA LEU A 235 23.14 10.76 15.19
C LEU A 235 23.19 11.67 16.41
N GLY A 236 23.89 11.26 17.48
CA GLY A 236 24.03 12.08 18.69
C GLY A 236 24.66 13.45 18.41
N ARG A 237 25.56 13.55 17.42
CA ARG A 237 26.20 14.81 17.03
C ARG A 237 25.40 15.64 16.05
N LEU A 238 24.68 15.01 15.13
CA LEU A 238 23.76 15.72 14.23
C LEU A 238 22.54 16.29 14.99
N ILE A 239 22.09 15.62 16.05
CA ILE A 239 21.04 16.13 16.95
C ILE A 239 21.49 17.37 17.69
N ALA A 240 22.72 17.39 18.22
CA ALA A 240 23.28 18.55 18.92
C ALA A 240 23.33 19.81 18.03
N ASN A 241 23.33 19.64 16.70
CA ASN A 241 23.36 20.70 15.70
C ASN A 241 22.01 20.93 14.99
N ASN A 242 20.89 20.43 15.53
CA ASN A 242 19.53 20.56 14.96
C ASN A 242 19.36 19.99 13.52
N ARG A 243 20.18 19.01 13.11
CA ARG A 243 20.13 18.37 11.78
C ARG A 243 19.35 17.04 11.77
N LEU A 244 18.54 16.76 12.79
CA LEU A 244 17.83 15.48 12.95
C LEU A 244 16.89 15.15 11.79
N GLU A 245 16.15 16.13 11.27
CA GLU A 245 15.19 15.91 10.19
C GLU A 245 15.85 15.39 8.90
N LYS A 246 17.00 15.95 8.53
CA LYS A 246 17.79 15.49 7.37
C LYS A 246 18.32 14.06 7.58
N CYS A 247 18.73 13.72 8.80
CA CYS A 247 19.18 12.36 9.10
C CYS A 247 18.04 11.35 8.95
N ILE A 248 16.86 11.72 9.42
CA ILE A 248 15.65 10.90 9.29
C ILE A 248 15.28 10.71 7.82
N THR A 249 15.32 11.76 6.99
CA THR A 249 15.01 11.62 5.55
C THR A 249 16.00 10.71 4.85
N ILE A 250 17.31 10.87 5.11
CA ILE A 250 18.35 9.98 4.55
C ILE A 250 18.14 8.53 5.00
N TYR A 251 17.89 8.31 6.29
CA TYR A 251 17.66 6.98 6.84
C TYR A 251 16.44 6.30 6.19
N VAL A 252 15.31 7.01 6.14
CA VAL A 252 14.07 6.52 5.55
C VAL A 252 14.27 6.20 4.07
N GLU A 253 14.93 7.06 3.29
CA GLU A 253 15.18 6.87 1.86
C GLU A 253 16.04 5.62 1.58
N VAL A 254 17.15 5.45 2.30
CA VAL A 254 18.06 4.31 2.07
C VAL A 254 17.39 3.01 2.50
N ARG A 255 16.74 2.98 3.66
CA ARG A 255 16.10 1.76 4.18
C ARG A 255 14.83 1.40 3.41
N SER A 256 13.99 2.38 3.02
CA SER A 256 12.80 2.11 2.21
C SER A 256 13.17 1.59 0.82
N SER A 257 14.23 2.13 0.22
CA SER A 257 14.78 1.62 -1.04
C SER A 257 15.28 0.18 -0.91
N ASN A 258 15.98 -0.17 0.18
CA ASN A 258 16.47 -1.53 0.43
C ASN A 258 15.33 -2.55 0.60
N VAL A 259 14.31 -2.22 1.38
CA VAL A 259 13.12 -3.08 1.55
C VAL A 259 12.35 -3.17 0.23
N GLY A 260 12.19 -2.06 -0.49
CA GLY A 260 11.56 -2.03 -1.81
C GLY A 260 12.30 -2.89 -2.83
N ALA A 261 13.63 -2.89 -2.83
CA ALA A 261 14.43 -3.77 -3.68
C ALA A 261 14.24 -5.26 -3.33
N SER A 262 14.16 -5.57 -2.03
CA SER A 262 13.87 -6.94 -1.55
C SER A 262 12.48 -7.41 -1.99
N LEU A 263 11.48 -6.51 -2.00
CA LEU A 263 10.13 -6.81 -2.46
C LEU A 263 10.05 -6.92 -3.99
N LYS A 264 10.74 -6.05 -4.75
CA LYS A 264 10.79 -6.13 -6.23
C LYS A 264 11.41 -7.44 -6.72
N ALA A 265 12.31 -8.06 -5.94
CA ALA A 265 12.86 -9.36 -6.28
C ALA A 265 11.82 -10.51 -6.24
N LEU A 266 10.62 -10.28 -5.69
CA LEU A 266 9.54 -11.26 -5.60
C LEU A 266 8.58 -11.25 -6.79
N ASP A 267 8.88 -10.47 -7.84
CA ASP A 267 8.06 -10.37 -9.06
C ASP A 267 6.59 -10.03 -8.75
N LEU A 268 6.39 -8.83 -8.21
CA LEU A 268 5.11 -8.38 -7.66
C LEU A 268 4.14 -7.79 -8.69
N ASP A 269 4.36 -8.06 -9.98
CA ASP A 269 3.56 -7.52 -11.09
C ASP A 269 2.05 -7.82 -10.94
N TYR A 270 1.70 -8.91 -10.26
CA TYR A 270 0.31 -9.26 -9.99
C TYR A 270 -0.41 -8.28 -9.04
N LEU A 271 0.31 -7.47 -8.26
CA LEU A 271 -0.31 -6.49 -7.35
C LEU A 271 -0.94 -5.31 -8.11
N GLU A 272 -0.51 -5.06 -9.35
CA GLU A 272 -0.98 -3.95 -10.19
C GLU A 272 -2.18 -4.33 -11.07
N ILE A 273 -2.68 -5.56 -10.97
CA ILE A 273 -3.81 -6.05 -11.78
C ILE A 273 -5.05 -5.19 -11.55
N SER A 274 -5.64 -4.70 -12.64
CA SER A 274 -6.86 -3.91 -12.62
C SER A 274 -8.11 -4.76 -12.30
N ILE A 275 -9.17 -4.14 -11.77
CA ILE A 275 -10.47 -4.81 -11.53
C ILE A 275 -11.03 -5.43 -12.83
N SER A 276 -10.80 -4.78 -13.98
CA SER A 276 -11.23 -5.27 -15.29
C SER A 276 -10.53 -6.55 -15.71
N GLU A 277 -9.22 -6.67 -15.48
CA GLU A 277 -8.45 -7.87 -15.76
C GLU A 277 -8.78 -8.98 -14.76
N PHE A 278 -8.98 -8.61 -13.49
CA PHE A 278 -9.40 -9.52 -12.44
C PHE A 278 -10.69 -10.29 -12.82
N ASN A 279 -11.71 -9.61 -13.35
CA ASN A 279 -12.95 -10.28 -13.71
C ASN A 279 -12.84 -11.22 -14.94
N ASN A 280 -11.71 -11.24 -15.65
CA ASN A 280 -11.54 -12.02 -16.87
C ASN A 280 -10.58 -13.22 -16.73
N VAL A 281 -9.79 -13.28 -15.64
CA VAL A 281 -8.64 -14.17 -15.53
C VAL A 281 -8.91 -15.30 -14.53
N GLN A 282 -8.89 -16.55 -14.96
CA GLN A 282 -9.08 -17.73 -14.10
C GLN A 282 -7.85 -18.08 -13.24
N SER A 283 -6.70 -17.44 -13.44
CA SER A 283 -5.43 -17.72 -12.73
C SER A 283 -5.26 -16.98 -11.40
N ILE A 284 -6.30 -16.28 -10.93
CA ILE A 284 -6.25 -15.42 -9.74
C ILE A 284 -6.06 -16.20 -8.44
N GLU A 285 -6.53 -17.45 -8.40
CA GLU A 285 -6.31 -18.32 -7.24
C GLU A 285 -4.82 -18.48 -6.92
N GLY A 286 -3.99 -18.65 -7.96
CA GLY A 286 -2.54 -18.69 -7.79
C GLY A 286 -1.97 -17.37 -7.26
N TYR A 287 -2.51 -16.23 -7.70
CA TYR A 287 -2.07 -14.92 -7.21
C TYR A 287 -2.47 -14.65 -5.76
N ILE A 288 -3.61 -15.15 -5.28
CA ILE A 288 -4.02 -14.98 -3.87
C ILE A 288 -3.14 -15.83 -2.96
N GLU A 289 -2.80 -17.06 -3.38
CA GLU A 289 -1.87 -17.90 -2.62
C GLU A 289 -0.46 -17.28 -2.57
N GLN A 290 0.03 -16.77 -3.70
CA GLN A 290 1.30 -16.03 -3.77
C GLN A 290 1.25 -14.76 -2.92
N TRP A 291 0.17 -13.99 -2.99
CA TRP A 291 -0.05 -12.80 -2.17
C TRP A 291 0.03 -13.10 -0.68
N GLY A 292 -0.60 -14.18 -0.21
CA GLY A 292 -0.53 -14.60 1.19
C GLY A 292 0.91 -14.91 1.64
N LYS A 293 1.66 -15.65 0.81
CA LYS A 293 3.07 -15.99 1.08
C LYS A 293 3.98 -14.76 1.08
N HIS A 294 3.82 -13.88 0.10
CA HIS A 294 4.61 -12.66 -0.03
C HIS A 294 4.30 -11.67 1.10
N LEU A 295 3.03 -11.53 1.50
CA LEU A 295 2.63 -10.71 2.63
C LEU A 295 3.19 -11.26 3.94
N GLU A 296 3.13 -12.58 4.15
CA GLU A 296 3.71 -13.22 5.33
C GLU A 296 5.23 -12.96 5.39
N PHE A 297 5.93 -13.09 4.28
CA PHE A 297 7.36 -12.80 4.23
C PHE A 297 7.67 -11.33 4.52
N ALA A 298 6.93 -10.41 3.89
CA ALA A 298 7.11 -8.98 4.10
C ALA A 298 6.93 -8.60 5.57
N VAL A 299 5.87 -9.11 6.22
CA VAL A 299 5.55 -8.77 7.61
C VAL A 299 6.53 -9.44 8.60
N LYS A 300 6.78 -10.74 8.46
CA LYS A 300 7.57 -11.51 9.45
C LYS A 300 9.07 -11.37 9.32
N HIS A 301 9.57 -11.05 8.13
CA HIS A 301 11.01 -10.99 7.88
C HIS A 301 11.49 -9.58 7.58
N LEU A 302 10.85 -8.87 6.63
CA LEU A 302 11.32 -7.53 6.23
C LEU A 302 10.93 -6.46 7.27
N PHE A 303 9.65 -6.28 7.53
CA PHE A 303 9.17 -5.25 8.44
C PHE A 303 9.54 -5.55 9.90
N GLU A 304 9.62 -6.81 10.30
CA GLU A 304 10.14 -7.19 11.62
C GLU A 304 11.61 -6.79 11.80
N ALA A 305 12.45 -7.00 10.78
CA ALA A 305 13.85 -6.61 10.83
C ALA A 305 14.02 -5.09 10.86
N GLU A 306 13.25 -4.35 10.05
CA GLU A 306 13.28 -2.88 10.07
C GLU A 306 12.74 -2.31 11.38
N PHE A 307 11.70 -2.91 11.96
CA PHE A 307 11.13 -2.46 13.23
C PHE A 307 12.17 -2.54 14.35
N LYS A 308 12.89 -3.67 14.45
CA LYS A 308 14.01 -3.82 15.38
C LYS A 308 15.14 -2.85 15.08
N LEU A 309 15.51 -2.70 13.81
CA LEU A 309 16.61 -1.82 13.43
C LEU A 309 16.32 -0.35 13.74
N CYS A 310 15.10 0.12 13.46
CA CYS A 310 14.67 1.48 13.80
C CYS A 310 14.77 1.71 15.31
N ASN A 311 14.31 0.74 16.12
CA ASN A 311 14.44 0.81 17.57
C ASN A 311 15.93 0.88 18.00
N ASP A 312 16.78 0.02 17.45
CA ASP A 312 18.20 -0.04 17.80
C ASP A 312 18.96 1.23 17.39
N VAL A 313 18.68 1.83 16.22
CA VAL A 313 19.37 3.03 15.74
C VAL A 313 18.95 4.30 16.51
N PHE A 314 17.67 4.40 16.88
CA PHE A 314 17.10 5.62 17.47
C PHE A 314 16.74 5.49 18.97
N GLU A 315 17.17 4.42 19.63
CA GLU A 315 16.87 4.09 21.04
C GLU A 315 17.02 5.28 22.00
N ARG A 316 18.06 6.11 21.80
CA ARG A 316 18.42 7.22 22.70
C ARG A 316 17.62 8.52 22.49
N ILE A 317 16.77 8.58 21.46
CA ILE A 317 16.16 9.84 20.98
C ILE A 317 14.68 9.94 21.39
N GLY A 318 14.01 8.79 21.54
CA GLY A 318 12.62 8.71 22.01
C GLY A 318 11.72 7.87 21.11
N LEU A 319 10.64 7.34 21.70
CA LEU A 319 9.72 6.39 21.05
C LEU A 319 9.05 6.95 19.79
N ASP A 320 8.68 8.23 19.79
CA ASP A 320 7.93 8.85 18.69
C ASP A 320 8.76 8.97 17.41
N VAL A 321 10.07 9.18 17.53
CA VAL A 321 10.97 9.43 16.39
C VAL A 321 11.19 8.14 15.59
N TRP A 322 11.51 7.03 16.26
CA TRP A 322 11.80 5.78 15.57
C TRP A 322 10.55 5.10 15.02
N MET A 323 9.42 5.19 15.74
CA MET A 323 8.12 4.74 15.22
C MET A 323 7.68 5.56 14.01
N GLY A 324 7.95 6.88 14.01
CA GLY A 324 7.74 7.74 12.85
C GLY A 324 8.59 7.33 11.65
N CYS A 325 9.86 6.98 11.87
CA CYS A 325 10.74 6.49 10.81
C CYS A 325 10.25 5.14 10.25
N PHE A 326 9.94 4.18 11.11
CA PHE A 326 9.41 2.88 10.71
C PHE A 326 8.12 3.02 9.90
N ALA A 327 7.18 3.86 10.34
CA ALA A 327 5.92 4.09 9.62
C ALA A 327 6.16 4.62 8.19
N LYS A 328 7.07 5.60 8.04
CA LYS A 328 7.45 6.14 6.72
C LYS A 328 8.12 5.09 5.84
N ILE A 329 9.03 4.27 6.40
CA ILE A 329 9.69 3.18 5.67
C ILE A 329 8.64 2.16 5.20
N ALA A 330 7.75 1.73 6.08
CA ALA A 330 6.72 0.75 5.73
C ALA A 330 5.79 1.25 4.62
N ALA A 331 5.33 2.50 4.72
CA ALA A 331 4.48 3.12 3.71
C ALA A 331 5.16 3.20 2.34
N GLN A 332 6.43 3.61 2.30
CA GLN A 332 7.21 3.74 1.05
C GLN A 332 7.68 2.41 0.47
N ALA A 333 7.93 1.40 1.30
CA ALA A 333 8.51 0.13 0.88
C ALA A 333 7.52 -0.77 0.12
N GLY A 334 6.21 -0.58 0.28
CA GLY A 334 5.20 -1.26 -0.54
C GLY A 334 4.08 -1.98 0.21
N ILE A 335 3.96 -1.86 1.54
CA ILE A 335 2.84 -2.49 2.29
C ILE A 335 1.46 -2.03 1.76
N LEU A 336 1.38 -0.79 1.29
CA LEU A 336 0.17 -0.21 0.72
C LEU A 336 -0.28 -0.95 -0.54
N ALA A 337 0.65 -1.42 -1.38
CA ALA A 337 0.33 -2.18 -2.58
C ALA A 337 -0.32 -3.53 -2.24
N PHE A 338 0.16 -4.22 -1.21
CA PHE A 338 -0.46 -5.46 -0.72
C PHE A 338 -1.90 -5.24 -0.23
N LEU A 339 -2.14 -4.16 0.52
CA LEU A 339 -3.47 -3.82 1.02
C LEU A 339 -4.41 -3.39 -0.13
N GLN A 340 -3.89 -2.65 -1.10
CA GLN A 340 -4.64 -2.22 -2.27
C GLN A 340 -5.05 -3.40 -3.15
N PHE A 341 -4.18 -4.38 -3.35
CA PHE A 341 -4.52 -5.62 -4.05
C PHE A 341 -5.70 -6.34 -3.40
N GLY A 342 -5.67 -6.51 -2.06
CA GLY A 342 -6.79 -7.09 -1.32
C GLY A 342 -8.09 -6.30 -1.53
N ARG A 343 -8.00 -4.96 -1.59
CA ARG A 343 -9.16 -4.10 -1.83
C ARG A 343 -9.73 -4.28 -3.24
N THR A 344 -8.89 -4.35 -4.27
CA THR A 344 -9.30 -4.65 -5.65
C THR A 344 -10.14 -5.93 -5.72
N ILE A 345 -9.76 -6.96 -4.96
CA ILE A 345 -10.51 -8.23 -4.88
C ILE A 345 -11.88 -8.01 -4.24
N THR A 346 -11.98 -7.22 -3.17
CA THR A 346 -13.26 -6.91 -2.52
C THR A 346 -14.22 -6.14 -3.44
N GLU A 347 -13.71 -5.36 -4.39
CA GLU A 347 -14.49 -4.54 -5.33
C GLU A 347 -14.90 -5.28 -6.63
N SER A 348 -14.42 -6.52 -6.84
CA SER A 348 -14.77 -7.35 -8.00
C SER A 348 -16.24 -7.83 -8.02
N LYS A 349 -16.69 -8.48 -9.10
CA LYS A 349 -18.08 -8.95 -9.24
C LYS A 349 -18.48 -9.96 -8.15
N LYS A 350 -19.73 -9.88 -7.68
CA LYS A 350 -20.29 -10.81 -6.67
C LYS A 350 -20.61 -12.16 -7.31
N GLU A 351 -19.61 -13.04 -7.37
CA GLU A 351 -19.78 -14.43 -7.81
C GLU A 351 -19.51 -15.39 -6.65
N PRO A 352 -20.09 -16.62 -6.61
CA PRO A 352 -19.84 -17.57 -5.54
C PRO A 352 -18.35 -17.88 -5.33
N ILE A 353 -17.58 -17.99 -6.42
CA ILE A 353 -16.12 -18.22 -6.39
C ILE A 353 -15.40 -17.11 -5.61
N LYS A 354 -15.91 -15.86 -5.66
CA LYS A 354 -15.34 -14.74 -4.92
C LYS A 354 -15.42 -14.95 -3.41
N LEU A 355 -16.46 -15.62 -2.88
CA LEU A 355 -16.54 -15.89 -1.44
C LEU A 355 -15.32 -16.68 -0.97
N LEU A 356 -14.99 -17.77 -1.66
CA LEU A 356 -13.85 -18.62 -1.33
C LEU A 356 -12.55 -17.80 -1.34
N LYS A 357 -12.38 -16.95 -2.35
CA LYS A 357 -11.22 -16.05 -2.46
C LYS A 357 -11.14 -15.02 -1.34
N LEU A 358 -12.27 -14.47 -0.90
CA LEU A 358 -12.32 -13.58 0.26
C LEU A 358 -11.97 -14.32 1.57
N LEU A 359 -12.36 -15.59 1.69
CA LEU A 359 -11.99 -16.41 2.84
C LEU A 359 -10.48 -16.69 2.86
N ASP A 360 -9.85 -16.93 1.71
CA ASP A 360 -8.39 -17.11 1.61
C ASP A 360 -7.62 -15.85 2.03
N ILE A 361 -8.09 -14.67 1.62
CA ILE A 361 -7.53 -13.37 2.04
C ILE A 361 -7.70 -13.19 3.55
N PHE A 362 -8.90 -13.43 4.07
CA PHE A 362 -9.17 -13.32 5.50
C PHE A 362 -8.29 -14.27 6.31
N SER A 363 -8.08 -15.50 5.85
CA SER A 363 -7.19 -16.49 6.47
C SER A 363 -5.76 -15.95 6.60
N SER A 364 -5.22 -15.43 5.50
CA SER A 364 -3.87 -14.86 5.45
C SER A 364 -3.72 -13.66 6.38
N LEU A 365 -4.70 -12.74 6.38
CA LEU A 365 -4.71 -11.58 7.28
C LEU A 365 -4.85 -11.99 8.76
N ASN A 366 -5.70 -12.96 9.06
CA ASN A 366 -5.93 -13.43 10.42
C ASN A 366 -4.70 -14.15 10.97
N LYS A 367 -3.96 -14.90 10.13
CA LYS A 367 -2.67 -15.51 10.48
C LYS A 367 -1.63 -14.47 10.91
N LEU A 368 -1.64 -13.30 10.28
CA LEU A 368 -0.69 -12.20 10.55
C LEU A 368 -1.21 -11.16 11.54
N ARG A 369 -2.41 -11.35 12.11
CA ARG A 369 -3.09 -10.34 12.95
C ARG A 369 -2.24 -9.85 14.12
N LEU A 370 -1.57 -10.76 14.82
CA LEU A 370 -0.73 -10.40 15.99
C LEU A 370 0.51 -9.62 15.56
N ASP A 371 1.13 -10.01 14.44
CA ASP A 371 2.28 -9.31 13.87
C ASP A 371 1.90 -7.89 13.42
N PHE A 372 0.75 -7.74 12.74
CA PHE A 372 0.23 -6.43 12.34
C PHE A 372 -0.02 -5.51 13.54
N ASN A 373 -0.66 -6.02 14.60
CA ASN A 373 -0.93 -5.24 15.80
C ASN A 373 0.35 -4.83 16.54
N ARG A 374 1.39 -5.69 16.54
CA ARG A 374 2.66 -5.39 17.18
C ARG A 374 3.48 -4.37 16.38
N LEU A 375 3.61 -4.57 15.07
CA LEU A 375 4.43 -3.74 14.19
C LEU A 375 3.79 -2.39 13.89
N PHE A 376 2.51 -2.40 13.53
CA PHE A 376 1.81 -1.21 13.05
C PHE A 376 0.86 -0.62 14.09
N GLY A 377 0.87 -1.07 15.35
CA GLY A 377 -0.04 -0.62 16.41
C GLY A 377 0.21 0.81 16.94
N GLY A 378 1.36 1.41 16.65
CA GLY A 378 1.70 2.75 17.13
C GLY A 378 0.97 3.88 16.40
N ALA A 379 0.85 5.05 17.04
CA ALA A 379 0.16 6.23 16.51
C ALA A 379 0.75 6.75 15.18
N ALA A 380 2.04 6.50 14.92
CA ALA A 380 2.67 6.86 13.64
C ALA A 380 2.16 6.03 12.45
N CYS A 381 1.59 4.84 12.68
CA CYS A 381 1.15 3.90 11.64
C CYS A 381 -0.37 3.96 11.36
N VAL A 382 -1.06 5.03 11.78
CA VAL A 382 -2.53 5.15 11.68
C VAL A 382 -3.06 4.97 10.27
N GLU A 383 -2.34 5.41 9.23
CA GLU A 383 -2.72 5.19 7.84
C GLU A 383 -2.79 3.69 7.50
N ILE A 384 -1.72 2.95 7.80
CA ILE A 384 -1.64 1.50 7.57
C ILE A 384 -2.70 0.76 8.40
N GLN A 385 -2.92 1.16 9.65
CA GLN A 385 -3.97 0.60 10.50
C GLN A 385 -5.37 0.81 9.90
N ASN A 386 -5.65 2.03 9.44
CA ASN A 386 -6.95 2.37 8.85
C ASN A 386 -7.21 1.56 7.58
N LEU A 387 -6.21 1.44 6.70
CA LEU A 387 -6.32 0.64 5.48
C LEU A 387 -6.46 -0.85 5.77
N THR A 388 -5.71 -1.38 6.74
CA THR A 388 -5.81 -2.78 7.16
C THR A 388 -7.19 -3.07 7.74
N ARG A 389 -7.71 -2.19 8.61
CA ARG A 389 -9.05 -2.32 9.20
C ARG A 389 -10.14 -2.21 8.13
N ASP A 390 -10.03 -1.27 7.20
CA ASP A 390 -10.96 -1.10 6.08
C ASP A 390 -10.97 -2.35 5.20
N LEU A 391 -9.81 -2.90 4.86
CA LEU A 391 -9.69 -4.16 4.10
C LEU A 391 -10.35 -5.33 4.84
N ILE A 392 -10.01 -5.55 6.11
CA ILE A 392 -10.61 -6.62 6.93
C ILE A 392 -12.12 -6.46 6.97
N LYS A 393 -12.62 -5.24 7.15
CA LYS A 393 -14.05 -4.94 7.15
C LYS A 393 -14.71 -5.30 5.82
N ARG A 394 -14.15 -4.85 4.70
CA ARG A 394 -14.67 -5.14 3.35
C ARG A 394 -14.66 -6.62 3.03
N VAL A 395 -13.62 -7.35 3.43
CA VAL A 395 -13.52 -8.79 3.24
C VAL A 395 -14.61 -9.52 4.03
N ILE A 396 -14.82 -9.16 5.29
CA ILE A 396 -15.85 -9.76 6.15
C ILE A 396 -17.26 -9.42 5.64
N ASP A 397 -17.54 -8.14 5.36
CA ASP A 397 -18.84 -7.70 4.86
C ASP A 397 -19.13 -8.34 3.50
N GLY A 398 -18.16 -8.33 2.57
CA GLY A 398 -18.31 -8.94 1.25
C GLY A 398 -18.52 -10.45 1.30
N ALA A 399 -17.78 -11.17 2.15
CA ALA A 399 -17.94 -12.61 2.33
C ALA A 399 -19.32 -12.95 2.92
N ALA A 400 -19.72 -12.23 3.98
CA ALA A 400 -21.02 -12.44 4.60
C ALA A 400 -22.17 -12.11 3.64
N GLU A 401 -22.09 -11.00 2.91
CA GLU A 401 -23.10 -10.61 1.91
C GLU A 401 -23.28 -11.65 0.82
N ILE A 402 -22.18 -12.12 0.21
CA ILE A 402 -22.25 -13.15 -0.84
C ILE A 402 -22.85 -14.44 -0.25
N PHE A 403 -22.44 -14.84 0.95
CA PHE A 403 -23.00 -16.02 1.61
C PHE A 403 -24.51 -15.92 1.82
N TRP A 404 -25.01 -14.78 2.31
CA TRP A 404 -26.45 -14.56 2.51
C TRP A 404 -27.22 -14.45 1.19
N GLU A 405 -26.61 -13.87 0.17
CA GLU A 405 -27.22 -13.72 -1.14
C GLU A 405 -27.49 -15.08 -1.80
N ILE A 406 -26.66 -16.10 -1.53
CA ILE A 406 -26.88 -17.47 -2.05
C ILE A 406 -28.26 -17.99 -1.71
N PHE A 407 -28.69 -17.86 -0.45
CA PHE A 407 -30.02 -18.32 -0.04
C PHE A 407 -31.13 -17.65 -0.86
N VAL A 408 -31.06 -16.32 -1.02
CA VAL A 408 -32.02 -15.54 -1.81
C VAL A 408 -32.01 -15.96 -3.27
N GLN A 409 -30.82 -16.17 -3.85
CA GLN A 409 -30.69 -16.64 -5.23
C GLN A 409 -31.30 -18.04 -5.40
N VAL A 410 -31.09 -18.96 -4.46
CA VAL A 410 -31.74 -20.29 -4.49
C VAL A 410 -33.26 -20.14 -4.44
N GLU A 411 -33.82 -19.29 -3.57
CA GLU A 411 -35.26 -19.08 -3.50
C GLU A 411 -35.85 -18.50 -4.79
N LEU A 412 -35.18 -17.51 -5.40
CA LEU A 412 -35.63 -16.87 -6.63
C LEU A 412 -35.70 -17.85 -7.81
N GLN A 413 -34.78 -18.83 -7.86
CA GLN A 413 -34.78 -19.83 -8.92
C GLN A 413 -36.04 -20.73 -8.92
N ARG A 414 -36.82 -20.77 -7.83
CA ARG A 414 -38.09 -21.52 -7.78
C ARG A 414 -39.07 -21.14 -8.89
N GLN A 415 -39.03 -19.87 -9.33
CA GLN A 415 -39.93 -19.36 -10.36
C GLN A 415 -39.49 -19.76 -11.78
N SER A 416 -38.27 -20.27 -11.95
CA SER A 416 -37.78 -20.75 -13.24
C SER A 416 -38.48 -22.06 -13.63
N PRO A 417 -38.78 -22.27 -14.93
CA PRO A 417 -39.38 -23.51 -15.39
C PRO A 417 -38.38 -24.67 -15.25
N PRO A 418 -38.82 -25.86 -14.84
CA PRO A 418 -37.93 -27.01 -14.72
C PRO A 418 -37.47 -27.53 -16.10
N PRO A 419 -36.36 -28.28 -16.17
CA PRO A 419 -35.83 -28.80 -17.43
C PRO A 419 -36.84 -29.64 -18.21
N GLN A 420 -37.10 -29.30 -19.48
CA GLN A 420 -38.13 -29.97 -20.27
C GLN A 420 -37.84 -31.46 -20.56
N ASP A 421 -36.59 -31.88 -20.42
CA ASP A 421 -36.12 -33.26 -20.60
C ASP A 421 -36.13 -34.09 -19.31
N GLY A 422 -36.52 -33.49 -18.18
CA GLY A 422 -36.50 -34.13 -16.86
C GLY A 422 -35.09 -34.28 -16.28
N SER A 423 -34.08 -33.62 -16.85
CA SER A 423 -32.72 -33.61 -16.30
C SER A 423 -32.62 -32.86 -14.97
N ILE A 424 -31.48 -33.02 -14.29
CA ILE A 424 -31.22 -32.38 -13.00
C ILE A 424 -30.93 -30.89 -13.23
N PRO A 425 -31.60 -29.95 -12.52
CA PRO A 425 -31.29 -28.53 -12.63
C PRO A 425 -29.85 -28.26 -12.17
N ARG A 426 -29.08 -27.49 -12.95
CA ARG A 426 -27.68 -27.14 -12.61
C ARG A 426 -27.53 -26.48 -11.23
N LEU A 427 -28.58 -25.80 -10.77
CA LEU A 427 -28.62 -25.21 -9.44
C LEU A 427 -28.41 -26.25 -8.34
N VAL A 428 -29.07 -27.42 -8.46
CA VAL A 428 -29.06 -28.46 -7.41
C VAL A 428 -27.63 -28.95 -7.21
N SER A 429 -26.96 -29.36 -8.28
CA SER A 429 -25.56 -29.83 -8.21
C SER A 429 -24.62 -28.72 -7.75
N SER A 430 -24.74 -27.51 -8.32
CA SER A 430 -23.81 -26.41 -8.02
C SER A 430 -23.91 -25.97 -6.57
N ILE A 431 -25.12 -25.89 -6.00
CA ILE A 431 -25.33 -25.49 -4.60
C ILE A 431 -24.87 -26.59 -3.63
N THR A 432 -25.16 -27.86 -3.93
CA THR A 432 -24.69 -28.97 -3.07
C THR A 432 -23.17 -29.07 -3.04
N ASP A 433 -22.52 -28.93 -4.19
CA ASP A 433 -21.06 -28.99 -4.30
C ASP A 433 -20.42 -27.81 -3.55
N TYR A 434 -20.98 -26.62 -3.75
CA TYR A 434 -20.51 -25.41 -3.09
C TYR A 434 -20.71 -25.44 -1.57
N CYS A 435 -21.88 -25.88 -1.09
CA CYS A 435 -22.11 -26.06 0.35
C CYS A 435 -21.19 -27.12 0.96
N ASN A 436 -20.87 -28.20 0.23
CA ASN A 436 -19.87 -29.18 0.64
C ASN A 436 -18.48 -28.55 0.80
N GLU A 437 -18.06 -27.71 -0.15
CA GLU A 437 -16.79 -27.00 -0.09
C GLU A 437 -16.72 -26.04 1.11
N LEU A 438 -17.79 -25.27 1.37
CA LEU A 438 -17.89 -24.38 2.54
C LEU A 438 -17.87 -25.12 3.88
N LEU A 439 -18.42 -26.34 3.93
CA LEU A 439 -18.41 -27.19 5.12
C LEU A 439 -17.11 -28.00 5.27
N GLY A 440 -16.22 -27.96 4.27
CA GLY A 440 -14.91 -28.60 4.32
C GLY A 440 -13.99 -28.01 5.38
N ASP A 441 -12.97 -28.76 5.76
CA ASP A 441 -12.07 -28.41 6.87
C ASP A 441 -11.29 -27.11 6.63
N ASN A 442 -11.05 -26.77 5.36
CA ASN A 442 -10.35 -25.54 4.97
C ASN A 442 -11.21 -24.29 5.24
N TYR A 443 -12.48 -24.29 4.85
CA TYR A 443 -13.32 -23.08 4.84
C TYR A 443 -14.28 -22.97 6.03
N ARG A 444 -14.72 -24.09 6.60
CA ARG A 444 -15.66 -24.12 7.73
C ARG A 444 -15.22 -23.25 8.92
N PRO A 445 -14.00 -23.37 9.46
CA PRO A 445 -13.59 -22.57 10.62
C PRO A 445 -13.48 -21.08 10.26
N ILE A 446 -12.96 -20.78 9.06
CA ILE A 446 -12.74 -19.43 8.55
C ILE A 446 -14.08 -18.71 8.37
N LEU A 447 -15.01 -19.33 7.64
CA LEU A 447 -16.34 -18.75 7.40
C LEU A 447 -17.13 -18.62 8.70
N SER A 448 -17.06 -19.60 9.60
CA SER A 448 -17.70 -19.48 10.92
C SER A 448 -17.20 -18.27 11.69
N GLN A 449 -15.88 -18.04 11.69
CA GLN A 449 -15.28 -16.87 12.32
C GLN A 449 -15.74 -15.56 11.65
N VAL A 450 -15.74 -15.50 10.31
CA VAL A 450 -16.23 -14.34 9.54
C VAL A 450 -17.68 -14.01 9.90
N LEU A 451 -18.56 -15.00 9.93
CA LEU A 451 -19.98 -14.81 10.25
C LEU A 451 -20.20 -14.33 11.69
N VAL A 452 -19.44 -14.88 12.66
CA VAL A 452 -19.48 -14.43 14.06
C VAL A 452 -19.02 -12.98 14.19
N ILE A 453 -17.91 -12.61 13.54
CA ILE A 453 -17.41 -11.23 13.55
C ILE A 453 -18.44 -10.28 12.92
N HIS A 454 -18.98 -10.62 11.76
CA HIS A 454 -19.98 -9.81 11.08
C HIS A 454 -21.27 -9.63 11.91
N GLN A 455 -21.76 -10.68 12.58
CA GLN A 455 -22.91 -10.55 13.50
C GLN A 455 -22.59 -9.66 14.71
N SER A 456 -21.36 -9.75 15.24
CA SER A 456 -20.92 -8.90 16.36
C SER A 456 -20.96 -7.41 15.99
N TRP A 457 -20.53 -7.06 14.77
CA TRP A 457 -20.59 -5.68 14.26
C TRP A 457 -22.03 -5.18 14.07
N LYS A 458 -22.95 -6.08 13.71
CA LYS A 458 -24.39 -5.80 13.60
C LYS A 458 -25.14 -5.91 14.94
N GLN A 459 -24.44 -6.06 16.06
CA GLN A 459 -25.00 -6.18 17.42
C GLN A 459 -26.10 -7.26 17.54
N LYS A 460 -26.01 -8.33 16.75
CA LYS A 460 -26.93 -9.46 16.84
C LYS A 460 -26.48 -10.40 17.97
N LYS A 461 -27.44 -11.11 18.59
CA LYS A 461 -27.13 -12.11 19.62
C LYS A 461 -26.21 -13.18 19.02
N PHE A 462 -25.17 -13.55 19.77
CA PHE A 462 -24.32 -14.68 19.40
C PHE A 462 -25.18 -15.92 19.20
N GLN A 463 -24.99 -16.57 18.06
CA GLN A 463 -25.61 -17.85 17.74
C GLN A 463 -24.48 -18.86 17.57
N GLU A 464 -24.59 -19.98 18.28
CA GLU A 464 -23.73 -21.11 18.02
C GLU A 464 -24.16 -21.76 16.69
N MET A 465 -23.22 -22.35 15.94
CA MET A 465 -23.51 -23.08 14.70
C MET A 465 -24.18 -22.25 13.59
N ILE A 466 -23.93 -20.93 13.50
CA ILE A 466 -24.53 -20.05 12.46
C ILE A 466 -24.37 -20.63 11.06
N LEU A 467 -23.15 -21.02 10.68
CA LEU A 467 -22.87 -21.59 9.36
C LEU A 467 -23.76 -22.80 9.06
N VAL A 468 -23.83 -23.74 10.01
CA VAL A 468 -24.62 -24.97 9.89
C VAL A 468 -26.09 -24.65 9.71
N ASN A 469 -26.66 -23.80 10.57
CA ASN A 469 -28.07 -23.44 10.52
C ASN A 469 -28.47 -22.82 9.18
N GLU A 470 -27.56 -22.08 8.56
CA GLU A 470 -27.84 -21.34 7.34
C GLU A 470 -27.63 -22.20 6.10
N VAL A 471 -26.63 -23.09 6.11
CA VAL A 471 -26.54 -24.15 5.08
C VAL A 471 -27.78 -25.04 5.11
N LEU A 472 -28.29 -25.41 6.29
CA LEU A 472 -29.55 -26.16 6.42
C LEU A 472 -30.73 -25.41 5.80
N LYS A 473 -30.80 -24.07 5.92
CA LYS A 473 -31.84 -23.28 5.24
C LYS A 473 -31.68 -23.30 3.72
N ILE A 474 -30.45 -23.20 3.22
CA ILE A 474 -30.16 -23.28 1.79
C ILE A 474 -30.62 -24.64 1.23
N ILE A 475 -30.28 -25.75 1.88
CA ILE A 475 -30.71 -27.08 1.42
C ILE A 475 -32.22 -27.25 1.51
N LYS A 476 -32.88 -26.76 2.56
CA LYS A 476 -34.35 -26.75 2.64
C LYS A 476 -34.99 -25.93 1.52
N ALA A 477 -34.37 -24.82 1.10
CA ALA A 477 -34.83 -24.07 -0.06
C ALA A 477 -34.67 -24.85 -1.37
N VAL A 478 -33.58 -25.62 -1.52
CA VAL A 478 -33.40 -26.55 -2.65
C VAL A 478 -34.49 -27.62 -2.66
N ASP A 479 -34.78 -28.27 -1.53
CA ASP A 479 -35.84 -29.28 -1.42
C ASP A 479 -37.21 -28.70 -1.81
N LEU A 480 -37.55 -27.51 -1.31
CA LEU A 480 -38.81 -26.85 -1.64
C LEU A 480 -38.90 -26.46 -3.13
N ASN A 481 -37.77 -26.10 -3.75
CA ASN A 481 -37.71 -25.86 -5.19
C ASN A 481 -37.97 -27.15 -5.97
N LEU A 482 -37.34 -28.26 -5.57
CA LEU A 482 -37.57 -29.58 -6.18
C LEU A 482 -39.05 -29.95 -6.14
N GLU A 483 -39.70 -29.85 -4.97
CA GLU A 483 -41.14 -30.14 -4.85
C GLU A 483 -42.01 -29.27 -5.76
N THR A 484 -41.67 -27.99 -5.89
CA THR A 484 -42.39 -27.04 -6.75
C THR A 484 -42.22 -27.42 -8.21
N TRP A 485 -41.00 -27.75 -8.63
CA TRP A 485 -40.69 -28.16 -10.00
C TRP A 485 -41.31 -29.50 -10.38
N VAL A 486 -41.35 -30.47 -9.47
CA VAL A 486 -42.07 -31.75 -9.67
C VAL A 486 -43.53 -31.48 -10.01
N LYS A 487 -44.19 -30.55 -9.30
CA LYS A 487 -45.61 -30.19 -9.51
C LYS A 487 -45.84 -29.33 -10.76
N ALA A 488 -44.81 -28.67 -11.28
CA ALA A 488 -44.92 -27.76 -12.43
C ALA A 488 -44.99 -28.48 -13.79
N TYR A 489 -44.61 -29.75 -13.86
CA TYR A 489 -44.72 -30.53 -15.08
C TYR A 489 -46.19 -30.85 -15.41
N GLY A 490 -46.62 -30.53 -16.63
CA GLY A 490 -47.94 -30.94 -17.12
C GLY A 490 -48.07 -32.45 -17.36
N ASP A 491 -46.96 -33.14 -17.58
CA ASP A 491 -46.93 -34.60 -17.74
C ASP A 491 -46.47 -35.28 -16.43
N ALA A 492 -47.40 -36.00 -15.80
CA ALA A 492 -47.14 -36.74 -14.56
C ALA A 492 -46.05 -37.81 -14.70
N THR A 493 -45.88 -38.40 -15.89
CA THR A 493 -44.84 -39.42 -16.11
C THR A 493 -43.44 -38.80 -16.24
N LEU A 494 -43.34 -37.62 -16.87
CA LEU A 494 -42.10 -36.83 -16.91
C LEU A 494 -41.74 -36.27 -15.52
N SER A 495 -42.74 -35.80 -14.78
CA SER A 495 -42.60 -35.38 -13.38
C SER A 495 -41.95 -36.47 -12.52
N CYS A 496 -42.37 -37.74 -12.69
CA CYS A 496 -41.76 -38.86 -11.99
C CYS A 496 -40.30 -39.09 -12.39
N VAL A 497 -39.94 -38.97 -13.68
CA VAL A 497 -38.55 -39.12 -14.16
C VAL A 497 -37.66 -38.02 -13.58
N PHE A 498 -38.14 -36.77 -13.58
CA PHE A 498 -37.44 -35.64 -12.96
C PHE A 498 -37.22 -35.87 -11.46
N ALA A 499 -38.26 -36.26 -10.72
CA ALA A 499 -38.16 -36.53 -9.28
C ALA A 499 -37.16 -37.67 -8.99
N MET A 500 -37.22 -38.74 -9.79
CA MET A 500 -36.31 -39.88 -9.68
C MET A 500 -34.85 -39.47 -9.91
N ASN A 501 -34.58 -38.62 -10.91
CA ASN A 501 -33.26 -38.07 -11.19
C ASN A 501 -32.73 -37.22 -10.03
N CYS A 502 -33.52 -36.26 -9.55
CA CYS A 502 -33.11 -35.33 -8.49
C CYS A 502 -32.86 -36.05 -7.17
N HIS A 503 -33.77 -36.93 -6.74
CA HIS A 503 -33.60 -37.66 -5.47
C HIS A 503 -32.44 -38.65 -5.52
N TRP A 504 -32.21 -39.32 -6.65
CA TRP A 504 -31.04 -40.18 -6.81
C TRP A 504 -29.74 -39.38 -6.75
N HIS A 505 -29.71 -38.22 -7.41
CA HIS A 505 -28.54 -37.34 -7.41
C HIS A 505 -28.20 -36.87 -5.99
N LEU A 506 -29.19 -36.36 -5.24
CA LEU A 506 -28.99 -35.92 -3.86
C LEU A 506 -28.48 -37.06 -2.97
N TYR A 507 -29.08 -38.24 -3.05
CA TYR A 507 -28.60 -39.40 -2.30
C TYR A 507 -27.15 -39.76 -2.66
N LYS A 508 -26.87 -39.93 -3.96
CA LYS A 508 -25.60 -40.47 -4.45
C LYS A 508 -24.43 -39.53 -4.22
N HIS A 509 -24.62 -38.23 -4.47
CA HIS A 509 -23.54 -37.23 -4.40
C HIS A 509 -23.34 -36.65 -3.00
N LEU A 510 -24.33 -36.74 -2.11
CA LEU A 510 -24.18 -36.29 -0.71
C LEU A 510 -23.75 -37.40 0.24
N LYS A 511 -23.96 -38.67 -0.12
CA LYS A 511 -23.53 -39.79 0.73
C LYS A 511 -22.01 -39.79 0.90
N GLY A 512 -21.56 -39.68 2.15
CA GLY A 512 -20.14 -39.64 2.50
C GLY A 512 -19.49 -38.26 2.38
N THR A 513 -20.26 -37.20 2.12
CA THR A 513 -19.77 -35.82 2.16
C THR A 513 -20.10 -35.13 3.48
N LYS A 514 -19.44 -34.01 3.78
CA LYS A 514 -19.73 -33.20 4.98
C LYS A 514 -21.16 -32.70 5.04
N LEU A 515 -21.74 -32.34 3.90
CA LEU A 515 -23.15 -31.97 3.81
C LEU A 515 -24.07 -33.17 4.09
N GLY A 516 -23.77 -34.36 3.56
CA GLY A 516 -24.56 -35.56 3.86
C GLY A 516 -24.47 -35.96 5.33
N GLU A 517 -23.29 -35.89 5.94
CA GLU A 517 -23.10 -36.08 7.38
C GLU A 517 -23.94 -35.09 8.20
N LEU A 518 -24.00 -33.82 7.75
CA LEU A 518 -24.78 -32.77 8.40
C LEU A 518 -26.30 -33.01 8.31
N MET A 519 -26.79 -33.46 7.15
CA MET A 519 -28.21 -33.75 6.94
C MET A 519 -28.63 -35.05 7.65
N GLY A 520 -27.72 -36.01 7.79
CA GLY A 520 -27.91 -37.27 8.49
C GLY A 520 -28.48 -38.40 7.62
N ASP A 521 -28.22 -39.64 8.07
CA ASP A 521 -28.58 -40.86 7.33
C ASP A 521 -30.09 -41.02 7.08
N SER A 522 -30.94 -40.47 7.95
CA SER A 522 -32.41 -40.54 7.79
C SER A 522 -32.84 -39.80 6.53
N TRP A 523 -32.37 -38.56 6.36
CA TRP A 523 -32.71 -37.72 5.22
C TRP A 523 -32.17 -38.31 3.91
N LEU A 524 -30.95 -38.86 3.92
CA LEU A 524 -30.40 -39.56 2.76
C LEU A 524 -31.27 -40.78 2.37
N LYS A 525 -31.66 -41.60 3.36
CA LYS A 525 -32.55 -42.75 3.11
C LYS A 525 -33.91 -42.34 2.58
N GLU A 526 -34.46 -41.21 3.02
CA GLU A 526 -35.72 -40.67 2.48
C GLU A 526 -35.59 -40.39 0.98
N HIS A 527 -34.51 -39.77 0.51
CA HIS A 527 -34.29 -39.58 -0.92
C HIS A 527 -34.15 -40.88 -1.71
N GLU A 528 -33.48 -41.89 -1.15
CA GLU A 528 -33.43 -43.22 -1.75
C GLU A 528 -34.83 -43.84 -1.88
N GLN A 529 -35.68 -43.69 -0.85
CA GLN A 529 -37.07 -44.16 -0.86
C GLN A 529 -37.93 -43.39 -1.86
N TYR A 530 -37.81 -42.07 -1.93
CA TYR A 530 -38.53 -41.25 -2.92
C TYR A 530 -38.17 -41.65 -4.35
N LYS A 531 -36.89 -41.93 -4.62
CA LYS A 531 -36.45 -42.45 -5.92
C LYS A 531 -37.16 -43.76 -6.27
N GLU A 532 -37.24 -44.71 -5.35
CA GLU A 532 -37.92 -45.99 -5.61
C GLU A 532 -39.45 -45.80 -5.77
N TYR A 533 -40.05 -44.90 -4.98
CA TYR A 533 -41.47 -44.53 -5.10
C TYR A 533 -41.80 -43.96 -6.48
N TYR A 534 -41.06 -42.94 -6.94
CA TYR A 534 -41.28 -42.34 -8.26
C TYR A 534 -40.94 -43.30 -9.40
N SER A 535 -39.93 -44.16 -9.25
CA SER A 535 -39.63 -45.24 -10.20
C SER A 535 -40.81 -46.18 -10.39
N ALA A 536 -41.45 -46.62 -9.29
CA ALA A 536 -42.60 -47.51 -9.33
C ALA A 536 -43.83 -46.85 -9.97
N ILE A 537 -44.11 -45.58 -9.64
CA ILE A 537 -45.21 -44.82 -10.26
C ILE A 537 -44.94 -44.62 -11.75
N PHE A 538 -43.73 -44.18 -12.12
CA PHE A 538 -43.34 -44.02 -13.51
C PHE A 538 -43.59 -45.30 -14.30
N LEU A 539 -43.09 -46.45 -13.81
CA LEU A 539 -43.24 -47.72 -14.49
C LEU A 539 -44.73 -48.11 -14.62
N ARG A 540 -45.51 -47.99 -13.55
CA ARG A 540 -46.95 -48.32 -13.55
C ARG A 540 -47.75 -47.45 -14.51
N GLU A 541 -47.49 -46.14 -14.51
CA GLU A 541 -48.26 -45.18 -15.31
C GLU A 541 -47.83 -45.10 -16.77
N SER A 542 -46.64 -45.62 -17.12
CA SER A 542 -46.11 -45.69 -18.48
C SER A 542 -46.03 -47.13 -19.01
N TRP A 543 -44.84 -47.73 -19.04
CA TRP A 543 -44.55 -49.01 -19.69
C TRP A 543 -45.32 -50.20 -19.09
N GLY A 544 -45.79 -50.10 -17.85
CA GLY A 544 -46.65 -51.09 -17.20
C GLY A 544 -48.04 -51.24 -17.83
N LYS A 545 -48.52 -50.26 -18.59
CA LYS A 545 -49.82 -50.33 -19.30
C LYS A 545 -49.74 -51.15 -20.60
N LEU A 546 -48.56 -51.20 -21.22
CA LEU A 546 -48.33 -51.85 -22.52
C LEU A 546 -48.69 -53.35 -22.53
N PRO A 547 -48.26 -54.16 -21.54
CA PRO A 547 -48.65 -55.57 -21.44
C PRO A 547 -50.16 -55.82 -21.47
N GLY A 548 -50.98 -54.89 -20.94
CA GLY A 548 -52.43 -55.03 -20.89
C GLY A 548 -53.09 -55.10 -22.28
N HIS A 549 -52.47 -54.54 -23.31
CA HIS A 549 -52.96 -54.62 -24.69
C HIS A 549 -52.84 -56.04 -25.29
N LEU A 550 -51.98 -56.88 -24.72
CA LEU A 550 -51.70 -58.26 -25.16
C LEU A 550 -52.40 -59.31 -24.28
N SER A 551 -53.65 -59.03 -23.87
CA SER A 551 -54.46 -59.98 -23.09
C SER A 551 -54.69 -61.29 -23.87
N ARG A 552 -54.84 -62.40 -23.13
CA ARG A 552 -55.24 -63.73 -23.66
C ARG A 552 -56.75 -63.94 -23.63
N GLU A 553 -57.49 -63.05 -22.97
CA GLU A 553 -58.95 -63.17 -22.82
C GLU A 553 -59.64 -63.13 -24.19
N GLY A 554 -60.67 -63.96 -24.39
CA GLY A 554 -61.37 -64.07 -25.68
C GLY A 554 -60.63 -64.82 -26.80
N LEU A 555 -59.35 -65.21 -26.60
CA LEU A 555 -58.60 -66.07 -27.53
C LEU A 555 -58.67 -67.56 -27.14
N ILE A 556 -59.07 -67.87 -25.91
CA ILE A 556 -59.09 -69.23 -25.34
C ILE A 556 -60.43 -69.95 -25.66
N LEU A 557 -61.49 -69.22 -26.00
CA LEU A 557 -62.82 -69.76 -26.33
C LEU A 557 -63.06 -69.74 -27.86
N PHE A 558 -62.64 -70.79 -28.56
CA PHE A 558 -62.77 -70.90 -30.03
C PHE A 558 -64.21 -71.21 -30.49
N SER A 559 -65.16 -70.33 -30.25
CA SER A 559 -66.53 -70.44 -30.82
C SER A 559 -66.65 -69.87 -32.24
N GLY A 560 -65.65 -69.15 -32.75
CA GLY A 560 -65.70 -68.42 -34.04
C GLY A 560 -64.62 -68.74 -35.09
N GLY A 561 -63.82 -69.81 -34.93
CA GLY A 561 -62.82 -70.25 -35.92
C GLY A 561 -61.51 -69.44 -36.02
N ARG A 562 -60.55 -69.95 -36.81
CA ARG A 562 -59.17 -69.39 -36.94
C ARG A 562 -59.11 -67.96 -37.49
N ALA A 563 -60.07 -67.54 -38.31
CA ALA A 563 -60.10 -66.19 -38.89
C ALA A 563 -60.40 -65.12 -37.83
N THR A 564 -61.42 -65.35 -37.00
CA THR A 564 -61.81 -64.44 -35.91
C THR A 564 -60.70 -64.26 -34.88
N ALA A 565 -59.99 -65.34 -34.54
CA ALA A 565 -58.81 -65.26 -33.66
C ALA A 565 -57.68 -64.45 -34.30
N ARG A 566 -57.42 -64.62 -35.61
CA ARG A 566 -56.41 -63.86 -36.35
C ARG A 566 -56.71 -62.36 -36.34
N ASP A 567 -57.96 -61.96 -36.58
CA ASP A 567 -58.34 -60.55 -36.60
C ASP A 567 -58.24 -59.89 -35.22
N LEU A 568 -58.57 -60.64 -34.16
CA LEU A 568 -58.39 -60.17 -32.78
C LEU A 568 -56.90 -60.00 -32.41
N VAL A 569 -56.05 -60.94 -32.81
CA VAL A 569 -54.58 -60.85 -32.63
C VAL A 569 -54.02 -59.64 -33.38
N LYS A 570 -54.42 -59.44 -34.64
CA LYS A 570 -54.04 -58.25 -35.43
C LYS A 570 -54.45 -56.95 -34.74
N LYS A 571 -55.67 -56.86 -34.23
CA LYS A 571 -56.17 -55.69 -33.50
C LYS A 571 -55.32 -55.40 -32.26
N ARG A 572 -55.03 -56.42 -31.45
CA ARG A 572 -54.21 -56.30 -30.23
C ARG A 572 -52.77 -55.89 -30.52
N LEU A 573 -52.14 -56.53 -31.51
CA LEU A 573 -50.78 -56.17 -31.94
C LEU A 573 -50.72 -54.76 -32.50
N LYS A 574 -51.73 -54.33 -33.27
CA LYS A 574 -51.81 -52.95 -33.77
C LYS A 574 -51.90 -51.95 -32.61
N THR A 575 -52.80 -52.17 -31.66
CA THR A 575 -52.93 -51.30 -30.47
C THR A 575 -51.65 -51.28 -29.63
N PHE A 576 -51.00 -52.42 -29.45
CA PHE A 576 -49.70 -52.49 -28.77
C PHE A 576 -48.62 -51.69 -29.51
N ASN A 577 -48.48 -51.87 -30.82
CA ASN A 577 -47.47 -51.18 -31.62
C ASN A 577 -47.70 -49.66 -31.62
N GLU A 578 -48.95 -49.20 -31.74
CA GLU A 578 -49.29 -47.77 -31.68
C GLU A 578 -48.98 -47.18 -30.31
N ALA A 579 -49.35 -47.86 -29.22
CA ALA A 579 -49.05 -47.42 -27.85
C ALA A 579 -47.53 -47.43 -27.57
N PHE A 580 -46.80 -48.42 -28.09
CA PHE A 580 -45.34 -48.51 -27.95
C PHE A 580 -44.67 -47.36 -28.69
N ASP A 581 -45.05 -47.10 -29.94
CA ASP A 581 -44.47 -46.05 -30.78
C ASP A 581 -44.70 -44.67 -30.18
N GLU A 582 -45.91 -44.42 -29.68
CA GLU A 582 -46.24 -43.16 -29.02
C GLU A 582 -45.38 -42.95 -27.77
N MET A 583 -45.29 -43.97 -26.92
CA MET A 583 -44.52 -43.91 -25.67
C MET A 583 -43.02 -43.79 -25.94
N PHE A 584 -42.48 -44.59 -26.85
CA PHE A 584 -41.09 -44.56 -27.25
C PHE A 584 -40.72 -43.18 -27.83
N ARG A 585 -41.53 -42.66 -28.76
CA ARG A 585 -41.32 -41.32 -29.33
C ARG A 585 -41.32 -40.26 -28.24
N LYS A 586 -42.29 -40.30 -27.32
CA LYS A 586 -42.45 -39.32 -26.24
C LYS A 586 -41.30 -39.36 -25.24
N GLN A 587 -40.85 -40.55 -24.83
CA GLN A 587 -39.85 -40.71 -23.79
C GLN A 587 -38.41 -40.75 -24.30
N SER A 588 -38.20 -40.93 -25.61
CA SER A 588 -36.87 -40.90 -26.23
C SER A 588 -36.13 -39.55 -26.10
N VAL A 589 -36.86 -38.47 -25.83
CA VAL A 589 -36.28 -37.13 -25.60
C VAL A 589 -35.95 -36.84 -24.13
N TRP A 590 -36.38 -37.69 -23.21
CA TRP A 590 -36.12 -37.53 -21.78
C TRP A 590 -34.72 -38.03 -21.43
N VAL A 591 -34.15 -37.52 -20.34
CA VAL A 591 -32.78 -37.82 -19.95
C VAL A 591 -32.74 -38.35 -18.52
N ILE A 592 -32.02 -39.46 -18.31
CA ILE A 592 -31.59 -39.92 -16.99
C ILE A 592 -30.07 -39.78 -16.96
N PRO A 593 -29.51 -38.74 -16.32
CA PRO A 593 -28.06 -38.48 -16.36
C PRO A 593 -27.24 -39.62 -15.76
N GLU A 594 -27.65 -40.08 -14.58
CA GLU A 594 -26.96 -41.11 -13.81
C GLU A 594 -27.05 -42.48 -14.49
N ARG A 595 -25.88 -43.06 -14.76
CA ARG A 595 -25.76 -44.28 -15.56
C ARG A 595 -26.41 -45.50 -14.89
N ASP A 596 -26.17 -45.68 -13.61
CA ASP A 596 -26.71 -46.78 -12.81
C ASP A 596 -28.24 -46.72 -12.71
N LEU A 597 -28.79 -45.53 -12.46
CA LEU A 597 -30.23 -45.32 -12.46
C LEU A 597 -30.82 -45.63 -13.85
N ARG A 598 -30.21 -45.11 -14.91
CA ARG A 598 -30.65 -45.33 -16.29
C ARG A 598 -30.67 -46.81 -16.65
N GLU A 599 -29.58 -47.53 -16.39
CA GLU A 599 -29.49 -48.97 -16.65
C GLU A 599 -30.56 -49.74 -15.89
N LYS A 600 -30.75 -49.46 -14.59
CA LYS A 600 -31.78 -50.10 -13.76
C LYS A 600 -33.19 -49.81 -14.29
N THR A 601 -33.51 -48.57 -14.63
CA THR A 601 -34.81 -48.19 -15.19
C THR A 601 -35.08 -48.86 -16.54
N CYS A 602 -34.12 -48.85 -17.46
CA CYS A 602 -34.26 -49.54 -18.75
C CYS A 602 -34.45 -51.06 -18.57
N GLN A 603 -33.72 -51.68 -17.65
CA GLN A 603 -33.89 -53.10 -17.32
C GLN A 603 -35.29 -53.41 -16.75
N LEU A 604 -35.81 -52.56 -15.86
CA LEU A 604 -37.18 -52.72 -15.32
C LEU A 604 -38.24 -52.63 -16.43
N ILE A 605 -38.09 -51.69 -17.37
CA ILE A 605 -38.97 -51.58 -18.53
C ILE A 605 -38.90 -52.84 -19.40
N VAL A 606 -37.69 -53.31 -19.69
CA VAL A 606 -37.43 -54.53 -20.46
C VAL A 606 -38.10 -55.75 -19.80
N GLN A 607 -37.92 -55.93 -18.49
CA GLN A 607 -38.50 -57.02 -17.72
C GLN A 607 -40.04 -56.95 -17.66
N THR A 608 -40.61 -55.75 -17.75
CA THR A 608 -42.06 -55.55 -17.72
C THR A 608 -42.69 -55.88 -19.08
N VAL A 609 -42.08 -55.44 -20.18
CA VAL A 609 -42.69 -55.49 -21.52
C VAL A 609 -42.32 -56.76 -22.29
N LEU A 610 -41.03 -57.14 -22.29
CA LEU A 610 -40.54 -58.20 -23.18
C LEU A 610 -41.10 -59.60 -22.88
N PRO A 611 -41.24 -60.07 -21.63
CA PRO A 611 -41.74 -61.41 -21.36
C PRO A 611 -43.15 -61.63 -21.91
N VAL A 612 -44.02 -60.62 -21.76
CA VAL A 612 -45.41 -60.66 -22.25
C VAL A 612 -45.44 -60.63 -23.77
N TYR A 613 -44.67 -59.74 -24.40
CA TYR A 613 -44.58 -59.68 -25.86
C TYR A 613 -44.01 -60.97 -26.46
N ARG A 614 -42.91 -61.50 -25.90
CA ARG A 614 -42.27 -62.75 -26.34
C ARG A 614 -43.25 -63.92 -26.26
N SER A 615 -43.94 -64.09 -25.13
CA SER A 615 -44.93 -65.15 -24.96
C SER A 615 -46.10 -65.02 -25.95
N TYR A 616 -46.59 -63.79 -26.16
CA TYR A 616 -47.68 -63.52 -27.10
C TYR A 616 -47.28 -63.83 -28.55
N MET A 617 -46.10 -63.38 -28.98
CA MET A 617 -45.57 -63.64 -30.32
C MET A 617 -45.26 -65.12 -30.56
N GLN A 618 -44.74 -65.85 -29.57
CA GLN A 618 -44.53 -67.30 -29.71
C GLN A 618 -45.86 -68.06 -29.88
N THR A 619 -46.92 -67.61 -29.22
CA THR A 619 -48.23 -68.30 -29.24
C THR A 619 -49.06 -67.93 -30.47
N TYR A 620 -49.05 -66.66 -30.87
CA TYR A 620 -49.98 -66.12 -31.88
C TYR A 620 -49.28 -65.52 -33.11
N GLY A 621 -47.96 -65.32 -33.09
CA GLY A 621 -47.15 -64.80 -34.21
C GLY A 621 -47.36 -65.55 -35.52
N PRO A 622 -47.35 -66.91 -35.55
CA PRO A 622 -47.56 -67.68 -36.78
C PRO A 622 -48.91 -67.42 -37.47
N LEU A 623 -49.91 -66.92 -36.74
CA LEU A 623 -51.23 -66.59 -37.31
C LEU A 623 -51.21 -65.32 -38.15
N VAL A 624 -50.22 -64.45 -37.95
CA VAL A 624 -50.12 -63.11 -38.55
C VAL A 624 -48.90 -62.97 -39.46
N GLU A 625 -47.87 -63.80 -39.27
CA GLU A 625 -46.66 -63.84 -40.10
C GLU A 625 -46.91 -64.33 -41.54
N ASN A 626 -47.95 -65.15 -41.75
CA ASN A 626 -48.31 -65.70 -43.06
C ASN A 626 -49.16 -64.74 -43.94
N ASP A 627 -49.36 -63.50 -43.52
CA ASP A 627 -50.19 -62.51 -44.20
C ASP A 627 -49.34 -61.50 -44.99
N ALA A 628 -49.77 -61.09 -46.18
CA ALA A 628 -49.11 -60.05 -46.99
C ALA A 628 -48.98 -58.69 -46.24
N SER A 629 -49.79 -58.48 -45.20
CA SER A 629 -49.75 -57.30 -44.32
C SER A 629 -48.98 -57.52 -42.99
N SER A 630 -48.21 -58.60 -42.88
CA SER A 630 -47.50 -59.01 -41.65
C SER A 630 -46.65 -57.90 -41.02
N SER A 631 -45.97 -57.09 -41.83
CA SER A 631 -45.08 -55.99 -41.37
C SER A 631 -45.79 -54.91 -40.54
N LYS A 632 -47.12 -54.80 -40.64
CA LYS A 632 -47.92 -53.86 -39.83
C LYS A 632 -48.21 -54.37 -38.41
N TYR A 633 -48.14 -55.68 -38.20
CA TYR A 633 -48.55 -56.34 -36.95
C TYR A 633 -47.36 -56.99 -36.24
N ALA A 634 -46.54 -57.75 -36.96
CA ALA A 634 -45.24 -58.25 -36.50
C ALA A 634 -44.14 -57.22 -36.79
N LYS A 635 -44.34 -55.98 -36.33
CA LYS A 635 -43.47 -54.84 -36.66
C LYS A 635 -42.07 -54.95 -36.02
N TYR A 636 -41.97 -55.61 -34.87
CA TYR A 636 -40.76 -55.66 -34.08
C TYR A 636 -40.32 -57.08 -33.77
N THR A 637 -39.01 -57.35 -33.85
CA THR A 637 -38.42 -58.56 -33.30
C THR A 637 -38.22 -58.39 -31.80
N VAL A 638 -38.17 -59.51 -31.05
CA VAL A 638 -37.92 -59.46 -29.60
C VAL A 638 -36.59 -58.78 -29.29
N GLN A 639 -35.54 -59.08 -30.05
CA GLN A 639 -34.23 -58.42 -29.93
C GLN A 639 -34.29 -56.95 -30.32
N GLY A 640 -35.05 -56.59 -31.36
CA GLY A 640 -35.23 -55.20 -31.79
C GLY A 640 -35.92 -54.34 -30.72
N LEU A 641 -36.99 -54.85 -30.09
CA LEU A 641 -37.64 -54.17 -28.97
C LEU A 641 -36.68 -54.00 -27.79
N GLU A 642 -35.91 -55.03 -27.45
CA GLU A 642 -34.94 -54.98 -26.37
C GLU A 642 -33.90 -53.88 -26.59
N GLN A 643 -33.31 -53.81 -27.78
CA GLN A 643 -32.32 -52.77 -28.12
C GLN A 643 -32.93 -51.36 -28.11
N MET A 644 -34.15 -51.19 -28.61
CA MET A 644 -34.84 -49.91 -28.54
C MET A 644 -35.06 -49.49 -27.09
N LEU A 645 -35.59 -50.37 -26.24
CA LEU A 645 -35.83 -50.05 -24.82
C LEU A 645 -34.54 -49.73 -24.06
N LEU A 646 -33.45 -50.45 -24.33
CA LEU A 646 -32.14 -50.17 -23.73
C LEU A 646 -31.52 -48.85 -24.22
N SER A 647 -31.95 -48.33 -25.37
CA SER A 647 -31.48 -47.04 -25.92
C SER A 647 -32.21 -45.81 -25.37
N LEU A 648 -33.20 -45.99 -24.49
CA LEU A 648 -33.94 -44.89 -23.87
C LEU A 648 -33.10 -44.08 -22.88
N PHE A 649 -33.52 -42.83 -22.66
CA PHE A 649 -33.00 -41.92 -21.63
C PHE A 649 -31.52 -41.51 -21.75
N LEU A 650 -30.91 -41.73 -22.91
CA LEU A 650 -29.52 -41.37 -23.14
C LEU A 650 -29.32 -39.84 -23.07
N PRO A 651 -28.23 -39.36 -22.46
CA PRO A 651 -27.85 -37.95 -22.55
C PRO A 651 -27.65 -37.56 -24.02
N ARG A 652 -28.14 -36.38 -24.42
CA ARG A 652 -27.84 -35.86 -25.77
C ARG A 652 -26.33 -35.63 -25.89
N ARG A 653 -25.69 -36.28 -26.86
CA ARG A 653 -24.35 -35.89 -27.31
C ARG A 653 -24.48 -34.50 -27.93
N GLU A 654 -23.94 -33.47 -27.28
CA GLU A 654 -23.65 -32.22 -27.97
C GLU A 654 -22.71 -32.57 -29.13
N ARG A 655 -23.20 -32.43 -30.37
CA ARG A 655 -22.33 -32.43 -31.55
C ARG A 655 -21.50 -31.15 -31.45
N TYR A 656 -20.33 -31.25 -30.84
CA TYR A 656 -19.27 -30.26 -31.00
C TYR A 656 -18.88 -30.23 -32.49
N GLY A 657 -19.47 -29.28 -33.22
CA GLY A 657 -18.85 -28.79 -34.44
C GLY A 657 -17.49 -28.23 -34.07
N SER A 658 -16.45 -28.70 -34.74
CA SER A 658 -15.06 -28.28 -34.60
C SER A 658 -14.94 -26.75 -34.49
N PHE A 659 -14.74 -26.24 -33.28
CA PHE A 659 -14.25 -24.90 -33.03
C PHE A 659 -13.11 -24.96 -32.00
N LYS A 660 -11.95 -24.45 -32.42
CA LYS A 660 -10.74 -24.30 -31.61
C LYS A 660 -11.05 -23.58 -30.29
N GLY A 661 -10.61 -24.23 -29.21
CA GLY A 661 -10.34 -23.77 -27.84
C GLY A 661 -10.92 -22.43 -27.35
N ARG A 662 -11.84 -22.53 -26.37
CA ARG A 662 -11.96 -21.55 -25.28
C ARG A 662 -12.54 -22.24 -24.02
N PRO A 663 -12.02 -22.01 -22.80
CA PRO A 663 -12.50 -22.71 -21.61
C PRO A 663 -13.87 -22.19 -21.17
N THR A 664 -14.69 -23.12 -20.69
CA THR A 664 -16.06 -22.95 -20.20
C THR A 664 -16.08 -22.23 -18.84
N GLY A 665 -16.56 -20.99 -18.83
CA GLY A 665 -17.04 -20.30 -17.63
C GLY A 665 -18.56 -20.48 -17.50
N SER A 666 -19.01 -20.96 -16.35
CA SER A 666 -20.42 -21.07 -15.96
C SER A 666 -21.04 -19.69 -15.80
N LYS A 667 -21.56 -19.12 -16.90
CA LYS A 667 -22.50 -17.99 -16.86
C LYS A 667 -23.89 -18.52 -16.51
N ILE A 668 -24.46 -18.02 -15.42
CA ILE A 668 -25.91 -17.99 -15.23
C ILE A 668 -26.40 -16.76 -16.00
N ASP A 669 -27.00 -16.99 -17.16
CA ASP A 669 -27.51 -15.92 -18.03
C ASP A 669 -28.88 -15.46 -17.51
N ASN A 670 -28.91 -14.27 -16.91
CA ASN A 670 -30.15 -13.59 -16.54
C ASN A 670 -30.60 -12.73 -17.72
N GLY A 671 -31.53 -13.25 -18.53
CA GLY A 671 -32.21 -12.52 -19.58
C GLY A 671 -33.72 -12.49 -19.33
N VAL A 672 -34.21 -11.53 -18.54
CA VAL A 672 -35.61 -11.09 -18.64
C VAL A 672 -35.60 -9.57 -18.80
N ASP A 673 -35.89 -9.18 -20.03
CA ASP A 673 -36.05 -7.81 -20.50
C ASP A 673 -37.35 -7.23 -19.90
N LEU A 674 -37.23 -6.40 -18.87
CA LEU A 674 -38.33 -5.69 -18.23
C LEU A 674 -38.11 -4.17 -18.36
N ARG A 675 -38.30 -3.67 -19.58
CA ARG A 675 -38.58 -2.25 -19.83
C ARG A 675 -39.63 -2.10 -20.92
N ARG A 676 -40.90 -2.02 -20.52
CA ARG A 676 -41.95 -1.29 -21.24
C ARG A 676 -43.16 -1.15 -20.32
N THR A 677 -43.37 0.07 -19.83
CA THR A 677 -44.63 0.84 -19.80
C THR A 677 -44.63 1.81 -18.63
N ALA A 678 -44.46 3.11 -18.92
CA ALA A 678 -45.15 4.22 -18.25
C ALA A 678 -44.64 5.56 -18.80
N SER A 679 -45.29 6.08 -19.84
CA SER A 679 -45.42 7.52 -20.04
C SER A 679 -46.60 7.77 -20.97
N ALA A 680 -47.74 8.13 -20.36
CA ALA A 680 -48.85 8.77 -21.03
C ALA A 680 -49.72 9.47 -19.97
N VAL A 681 -49.65 10.80 -20.00
CA VAL A 681 -50.71 11.77 -19.70
C VAL A 681 -50.96 12.18 -18.24
N ALA A 682 -50.90 13.51 -18.07
CA ALA A 682 -51.35 14.41 -17.01
C ALA A 682 -50.52 14.48 -15.72
#